data_AF-R9XET1-F1
#
_entry.id   AF-R9XET1-F1
#
_cell.length_a   1.000
_cell.length_b   1.000
_cell.length_c   1.000
_cell.angle_alpha   90.00
_cell.angle_beta   90.00
_cell.angle_gamma   90.00
#
_symmetry.space_group_name_H-M   'P 1'
#
loop_
_entity.id
_entity.type
_entity.pdbx_description
1 polymer ?
#
loop_
_entity_poly.entity_id
_entity_poly.type
_entity_poly.pdbx_seq_one_letter_code
_entity_poly.pdbx_strand_id
1 'polypeptide(L)'
;MAGNRSEAQRRDSYLSPQRLEVHKSVTMSCMVPDEVRATYTQQYTAPRVQSYYASSLRKPSRVDEEKAENLERLKSYYSSRNVTVCQVRGPGAMWTCRSSEGDGSTGSRRATTYAVDGGLQSQCPTDYDFGRHDHLGALGSDVHTLTGDMGRSYVKYYDKLSTINRDASYQLRKNNMWVPAGGDDYGRPLDLLPSSLNYDRNEAMGLLETKEPSPASATNGPTSNELFMGGKTSLSLFGEKGLPPLIYHSSIELKNKIYILGGLTPCYKHDDGAPDLDDFYVDGIKNLPPPIDDQLVNNPALLSNRRLYVVSANGFTLRIPKLSGQVPPPLLCARISKLSDRYIFYYGGFEVRNETLIDEDNGTFYLSRRAFLNNTAYILDVQLFKFVKVELVTQPTKFSAFSPTVPRFGHMQLSVKMNSSSINKGAESEDSKSTASSMRTGPQSYVSSAEDDSHQQSSDQTLSRVSTMSSTHAATVFIMGGYKQVDDHSYEALQDMWRVDVTVVSRGKKGYMKFAESASATLITRVGSDSKNSWPEPRAFMASCIVDSNLLNRTFSFEDMLRDAKDICTTPEEASQSIFTNLPSSAKVGRSANRDSRQRTPLSGHKDAKTVIIHGGSDGSRVYGDMWWFDLTDERWTRVTLYTRDPVSGQRRPTGLPTVGHSIFYSRDEFLLFGGLSQHDISSLFPGAPPFYRPREEPVAALNCSAAVIAIPAMSISPLDCKAHRDSPQHYTHLLSVSVLSIRGQLWLVGGAVASCAPPSITIALRGAISELTVPLTENSVA
;
A
#
# COMPACT_ATOMS: atom_id res chain seq x y z
N MET A 1 53.76 22.98 -72.15
CA MET A 1 55.19 22.84 -72.50
C MET A 1 56.00 22.64 -71.23
N ALA A 2 57.08 21.89 -71.37
CA ALA A 2 58.02 21.37 -70.38
C ALA A 2 58.42 22.26 -69.18
N GLY A 3 58.48 21.61 -67.99
CA GLY A 3 59.68 21.42 -67.15
C GLY A 3 60.43 22.62 -66.55
N ASN A 4 60.66 22.61 -65.23
CA ASN A 4 62.00 22.35 -64.66
C ASN A 4 62.04 22.28 -63.11
N ARG A 5 63.08 21.58 -62.63
CA ARG A 5 63.45 21.20 -61.25
C ARG A 5 64.17 22.30 -60.45
N SER A 6 64.12 22.20 -59.12
CA SER A 6 65.25 22.21 -58.14
C SER A 6 64.62 22.10 -56.73
N GLU A 7 64.86 21.10 -55.89
CA GLU A 7 66.07 20.59 -55.23
C GLU A 7 66.60 21.54 -54.13
N ALA A 8 66.27 21.24 -52.86
CA ALA A 8 67.00 21.70 -51.69
C ALA A 8 66.91 20.65 -50.55
N GLN A 9 68.08 20.40 -49.95
CA GLN A 9 68.49 19.27 -49.13
C GLN A 9 68.17 19.39 -47.63
N ARG A 10 67.91 18.23 -47.03
CA ARG A 10 68.37 17.69 -45.72
C ARG A 10 68.66 18.65 -44.56
N ARG A 11 68.04 18.35 -43.42
CA ARG A 11 68.76 18.01 -42.17
C ARG A 11 67.86 17.22 -41.21
N ASP A 12 68.27 15.98 -40.93
CA ASP A 12 67.84 15.18 -39.77
C ASP A 12 68.52 15.73 -38.50
N SER A 13 67.74 15.90 -37.43
CA SER A 13 68.26 15.99 -36.06
C SER A 13 67.30 15.31 -35.10
N TYR A 14 67.81 14.25 -34.48
CA TYR A 14 67.22 13.50 -33.38
C TYR A 14 66.84 14.41 -32.22
N LEU A 15 65.60 14.31 -31.72
CA LEU A 15 65.22 14.73 -30.37
C LEU A 15 64.48 13.59 -29.67
N SER A 16 65.03 13.24 -28.53
CA SER A 16 64.58 12.26 -27.54
C SER A 16 63.24 12.65 -26.89
N PRO A 17 62.43 11.67 -26.42
CA PRO A 17 61.17 11.97 -25.76
C PRO A 17 61.43 12.50 -24.35
N GLN A 18 61.11 13.78 -24.11
CA GLN A 18 61.01 14.32 -22.77
C GLN A 18 59.76 13.74 -22.08
N ARG A 19 60.03 13.11 -20.93
CA ARG A 19 59.04 12.61 -19.97
C ARG A 19 58.25 13.80 -19.41
N LEU A 20 56.99 13.94 -19.78
CA LEU A 20 56.08 14.91 -19.15
C LEU A 20 55.89 14.49 -17.68
N GLU A 21 56.41 15.29 -16.75
CA GLU A 21 56.00 15.21 -15.36
C GLU A 21 54.56 15.73 -15.23
N VAL A 22 53.66 14.82 -14.85
CA VAL A 22 52.29 15.16 -14.47
C VAL A 22 52.37 15.94 -13.16
N HIS A 23 52.25 17.26 -13.24
CA HIS A 23 52.01 18.09 -12.06
C HIS A 23 50.70 17.60 -11.40
N LYS A 24 50.83 16.99 -10.21
CA LYS A 24 49.69 16.71 -9.33
C LYS A 24 49.00 18.04 -9.04
N SER A 25 47.83 18.25 -9.63
CA SER A 25 46.95 19.36 -9.27
C SER A 25 46.65 19.26 -7.78
N VAL A 26 46.93 20.33 -7.03
CA VAL A 26 46.52 20.46 -5.64
C VAL A 26 45.00 20.44 -5.63
N THR A 27 44.41 19.31 -5.22
CA THR A 27 42.98 19.18 -4.97
C THR A 27 42.66 20.14 -3.82
N MET A 28 42.01 21.26 -4.12
CA MET A 28 41.51 22.14 -3.05
C MET A 28 40.43 21.36 -2.32
N SER A 29 40.68 21.00 -1.05
CA SER A 29 39.68 20.39 -0.18
C SER A 29 38.45 21.30 -0.17
N CYS A 30 37.32 20.73 -0.59
CA CYS A 30 36.05 21.44 -0.63
C CYS A 30 35.42 21.37 0.77
N MET A 31 35.92 22.20 1.70
CA MET A 31 35.31 22.29 3.02
C MET A 31 33.88 22.82 2.89
N VAL A 32 32.91 22.08 3.46
CA VAL A 32 31.52 22.54 3.59
C VAL A 32 31.49 23.76 4.53
N PRO A 33 30.99 24.94 4.12
CA PRO A 33 30.96 26.13 4.95
C PRO A 33 30.19 25.92 6.27
N ASP A 34 30.62 26.56 7.35
CA ASP A 34 29.99 26.43 8.68
C ASP A 34 28.52 26.86 8.69
N GLU A 35 28.15 27.86 7.88
CA GLU A 35 26.75 28.30 7.71
C GLU A 35 25.86 27.18 7.17
N VAL A 36 26.41 26.36 6.26
CA VAL A 36 25.70 25.21 5.70
C VAL A 36 25.65 24.10 6.75
N ARG A 37 26.73 23.82 7.48
CA ARG A 37 26.71 22.83 8.58
C ARG A 37 25.66 23.17 9.64
N ALA A 38 25.48 24.46 9.93
CA ALA A 38 24.49 24.94 10.90
C ALA A 38 23.04 24.65 10.50
N THR A 39 22.74 24.31 9.24
CA THR A 39 21.38 23.89 8.84
C THR A 39 21.12 22.40 9.11
N TYR A 40 22.16 21.58 9.26
CA TYR A 40 22.07 20.14 9.48
C TYR A 40 22.35 19.80 10.94
N THR A 41 21.43 20.14 11.83
CA THR A 41 21.65 19.97 13.27
C THR A 41 21.09 18.67 13.82
N GLN A 42 20.22 17.99 13.07
CA GLN A 42 19.49 16.84 13.60
C GLN A 42 20.22 15.53 13.30
N GLN A 43 20.58 14.84 14.38
CA GLN A 43 21.03 13.45 14.35
C GLN A 43 19.88 12.52 14.71
N TYR A 44 19.97 11.27 14.28
CA TYR A 44 18.94 10.27 14.47
C TYR A 44 19.55 8.99 14.99
N THR A 45 18.78 8.25 15.77
CA THR A 45 19.08 6.85 16.08
C THR A 45 18.31 5.95 15.13
N ALA A 46 18.90 4.83 14.72
CA ALA A 46 18.17 3.84 13.93
C ALA A 46 16.92 3.37 14.72
N PRO A 47 15.74 3.28 14.09
CA PRO A 47 14.52 2.89 14.78
C PRO A 47 14.61 1.43 15.21
N ARG A 48 13.83 1.02 16.22
CA ARG A 48 13.76 -0.40 16.59
C ARG A 48 12.88 -1.16 15.61
N VAL A 49 13.07 -2.47 15.48
CA VAL A 49 12.33 -3.42 14.65
C VAL A 49 11.77 -4.49 15.57
N GLN A 50 10.52 -4.29 16.01
CA GLN A 50 9.86 -5.16 16.98
C GLN A 50 9.53 -6.55 16.43
N SER A 51 9.21 -6.63 15.14
CA SER A 51 8.94 -7.91 14.48
C SER A 51 9.54 -7.94 13.10
N TYR A 52 10.15 -9.07 12.74
CA TYR A 52 10.80 -9.24 11.47
C TYR A 52 10.75 -10.71 11.04
N TYR A 53 11.07 -10.96 9.79
CA TYR A 53 11.21 -12.30 9.27
C TYR A 53 12.65 -12.79 9.43
N ALA A 54 12.85 -13.80 10.26
CA ALA A 54 14.12 -14.50 10.41
C ALA A 54 14.14 -15.73 9.50
N SER A 55 15.28 -15.99 8.85
CA SER A 55 15.46 -17.25 8.14
C SER A 55 15.60 -18.39 9.16
N SER A 56 14.88 -19.50 8.94
CA SER A 56 14.99 -20.69 9.79
C SER A 56 16.37 -21.37 9.72
N LEU A 57 17.20 -21.01 8.74
CA LEU A 57 18.52 -21.59 8.50
C LEU A 57 19.67 -20.64 8.89
N ARG A 58 19.37 -19.61 9.70
CA ARG A 58 20.33 -18.57 10.02
C ARG A 58 21.50 -19.12 10.85
N LYS A 59 22.73 -18.87 10.39
CA LYS A 59 23.93 -18.95 11.23
C LYS A 59 24.02 -17.70 12.11
N PRO A 60 24.47 -17.81 13.36
CA PRO A 60 24.76 -16.62 14.18
C PRO A 60 25.80 -15.77 13.44
N SER A 61 25.41 -14.59 12.97
CA SER A 61 26.34 -13.59 12.47
C SER A 61 26.97 -12.88 13.66
N ARG A 62 28.22 -12.44 13.49
CA ARG A 62 28.82 -11.50 14.44
C ARG A 62 28.12 -10.16 14.29
N VAL A 63 27.49 -9.73 15.37
CA VAL A 63 26.66 -8.51 15.42
C VAL A 63 27.42 -7.29 14.89
N ASP A 64 28.68 -7.12 15.31
CA ASP A 64 29.49 -5.96 14.93
C ASP A 64 29.86 -5.95 13.44
N GLU A 65 30.12 -7.11 12.85
CA GLU A 65 30.40 -7.24 11.41
C GLU A 65 29.16 -6.87 10.58
N GLU A 66 27.96 -7.25 11.04
CA GLU A 66 26.70 -6.91 10.37
C GLU A 66 26.37 -5.42 10.48
N LYS A 67 26.62 -4.79 11.64
CA LYS A 67 26.48 -3.32 11.80
C LYS A 67 27.41 -2.57 10.85
N ALA A 68 28.68 -2.96 10.79
CA ALA A 68 29.67 -2.34 9.91
C ALA A 68 29.29 -2.51 8.42
N GLU A 69 28.85 -3.70 8.02
CA GLU A 69 28.39 -3.96 6.65
C GLU A 69 27.16 -3.10 6.29
N ASN A 70 26.20 -2.96 7.21
CA ASN A 70 25.01 -2.14 7.00
C ASN A 70 25.34 -0.63 6.96
N LEU A 71 26.31 -0.17 7.76
CA LEU A 71 26.82 1.20 7.71
C LEU A 71 27.52 1.49 6.39
N GLU A 72 28.41 0.61 5.93
CA GLU A 72 29.10 0.75 4.65
C GLU A 72 28.11 0.79 3.47
N ARG A 73 27.10 -0.08 3.48
CA ARG A 73 26.00 -0.06 2.51
C ARG A 73 25.23 1.24 2.53
N LEU A 74 24.98 1.79 3.72
CA LEU A 74 24.28 3.06 3.87
C LEU A 74 25.09 4.22 3.30
N LYS A 75 26.39 4.29 3.63
CA LYS A 75 27.32 5.29 3.06
C LYS A 75 27.37 5.17 1.53
N SER A 76 27.52 3.95 1.01
CA SER A 76 27.52 3.67 -0.44
C SER A 76 26.22 4.11 -1.13
N TYR A 77 25.06 3.87 -0.49
CA TYR A 77 23.77 4.33 -1.00
C TYR A 77 23.75 5.85 -1.19
N TYR A 78 24.18 6.62 -0.20
CA TYR A 78 24.17 8.07 -0.24
C TYR A 78 25.26 8.67 -1.15
N SER A 79 26.44 8.05 -1.23
CA SER A 79 27.50 8.45 -2.18
C SER A 79 27.13 8.18 -3.63
N SER A 80 26.30 7.16 -3.89
CA SER A 80 25.89 6.81 -5.25
C SER A 80 24.79 7.70 -5.84
N ARG A 81 24.03 8.42 -5.01
CA ARG A 81 22.93 9.26 -5.45
C ARG A 81 23.30 10.73 -5.40
N ASN A 82 23.43 11.34 -6.58
CA ASN A 82 23.51 12.78 -6.79
C ASN A 82 24.39 13.51 -5.76
N VAL A 83 25.68 13.19 -5.77
CA VAL A 83 26.69 14.06 -5.16
C VAL A 83 26.70 15.33 -5.99
N THR A 84 26.06 16.39 -5.49
CA THR A 84 26.31 17.73 -5.99
C THR A 84 27.67 18.10 -5.43
N VAL A 85 28.74 17.81 -6.17
CA VAL A 85 30.09 18.23 -5.80
C VAL A 85 30.08 19.76 -5.84
N CYS A 86 30.03 20.41 -4.67
CA CYS A 86 30.10 21.85 -4.56
C CYS A 86 31.44 22.32 -5.14
N GLN A 87 31.45 22.77 -6.39
CA GLN A 87 32.60 23.54 -6.89
C GLN A 87 32.43 24.97 -6.40
N VAL A 88 33.14 25.33 -5.34
CA VAL A 88 33.26 26.71 -4.86
C VAL A 88 33.86 27.56 -5.98
N ARG A 89 33.04 28.36 -6.67
CA ARG A 89 33.54 29.48 -7.48
C ARG A 89 33.81 30.64 -6.53
N GLY A 90 34.99 31.25 -6.69
CA GLY A 90 35.62 32.17 -5.73
C GLY A 90 34.79 33.36 -5.24
N PRO A 91 35.36 34.14 -4.29
CA PRO A 91 34.64 35.13 -3.49
C PRO A 91 34.03 36.21 -4.39
N GLY A 92 32.70 36.26 -4.44
CA GLY A 92 31.91 37.24 -5.19
C GLY A 92 30.84 36.66 -6.13
N ALA A 93 30.81 35.35 -6.35
CA ALA A 93 29.75 34.70 -7.15
C ALA A 93 28.58 34.25 -6.26
N MET A 94 27.38 34.73 -6.57
CA MET A 94 26.13 34.26 -5.97
C MET A 94 25.97 32.75 -6.22
N TRP A 95 25.69 31.98 -5.17
CA TRP A 95 25.48 30.53 -5.25
C TRP A 95 24.41 30.21 -6.29
N THR A 96 24.80 29.47 -7.33
CA THR A 96 23.84 28.88 -8.27
C THR A 96 24.07 27.38 -8.26
N CYS A 97 23.23 26.68 -7.50
CA CYS A 97 23.18 25.23 -7.55
C CYS A 97 22.69 24.83 -8.95
N ARG A 98 23.60 24.41 -9.84
CA ARG A 98 23.20 23.65 -11.02
C ARG A 98 23.01 22.20 -10.57
N SER A 99 21.80 21.86 -10.18
CA SER A 99 21.36 20.47 -10.24
C SER A 99 21.55 19.99 -11.69
N SER A 100 22.05 18.77 -11.88
CA SER A 100 21.88 18.11 -13.17
C SER A 100 20.40 17.82 -13.34
N GLU A 101 19.63 18.81 -13.83
CA GLU A 101 18.30 18.56 -14.34
C GLU A 101 18.47 17.56 -15.49
N GLY A 102 18.07 16.32 -15.25
CA GLY A 102 17.78 15.42 -16.35
C GLY A 102 16.64 16.04 -17.13
N ASP A 103 16.93 16.56 -18.32
CA ASP A 103 15.98 17.16 -19.25
C ASP A 103 14.73 16.27 -19.37
N GLY A 104 13.64 16.72 -18.75
CA GLY A 104 12.30 16.30 -19.09
C GLY A 104 11.96 16.89 -20.45
N SER A 105 12.29 16.16 -21.52
CA SER A 105 11.95 16.52 -22.90
C SER A 105 10.43 16.62 -23.09
N THR A 106 9.91 17.85 -23.05
CA THR A 106 8.73 18.26 -23.81
C THR A 106 9.21 18.90 -25.11
N GLY A 107 8.99 18.26 -26.26
CA GLY A 107 9.16 18.95 -27.54
C GLY A 107 9.60 18.06 -28.71
N SER A 108 8.62 17.56 -29.46
CA SER A 108 8.81 17.02 -30.81
C SER A 108 9.40 18.10 -31.74
N ARG A 109 10.66 17.94 -32.15
CA ARG A 109 11.18 18.45 -33.42
C ARG A 109 12.18 17.45 -34.02
N ARG A 110 11.88 17.03 -35.26
CA ARG A 110 12.79 16.28 -36.13
C ARG A 110 14.12 17.05 -36.27
N ALA A 111 15.23 16.39 -35.93
CA ALA A 111 16.56 16.82 -36.36
C ALA A 111 17.40 15.60 -36.71
N THR A 112 18.06 15.74 -37.85
CA THR A 112 18.86 14.77 -38.61
C THR A 112 20.09 14.25 -37.87
N THR A 113 20.35 12.97 -38.09
CA THR A 113 21.53 12.19 -37.70
C THR A 113 22.87 12.84 -38.06
N TYR A 114 23.69 13.10 -37.05
CA TYR A 114 25.15 12.95 -37.14
C TYR A 114 25.60 12.08 -35.95
N ALA A 115 26.21 10.95 -36.29
CA ALA A 115 26.75 10.00 -35.34
C ALA A 115 28.02 10.57 -34.68
N VAL A 116 28.00 10.69 -33.36
CA VAL A 116 29.20 10.79 -32.53
C VAL A 116 29.12 9.63 -31.55
N ASP A 117 30.00 8.65 -31.77
CA ASP A 117 30.17 7.46 -30.97
C ASP A 117 30.86 7.86 -29.66
N GLY A 118 30.15 7.74 -28.54
CA GLY A 118 30.61 8.20 -27.23
C GLY A 118 29.57 8.02 -26.13
N GLY A 119 28.91 6.86 -26.10
CA GLY A 119 27.89 6.54 -25.10
C GLY A 119 28.47 6.13 -23.75
N LEU A 120 28.74 7.09 -22.86
CA LEU A 120 28.72 6.85 -21.42
C LEU A 120 27.26 6.76 -20.97
N GLN A 121 26.65 5.57 -21.13
CA GLN A 121 25.47 5.23 -20.34
C GLN A 121 25.89 5.25 -18.88
N SER A 122 25.46 6.29 -18.16
CA SER A 122 25.42 6.31 -16.70
C SER A 122 24.53 5.16 -16.24
N GLN A 123 25.10 3.97 -16.13
CA GLN A 123 24.52 2.87 -15.38
C GLN A 123 24.43 3.38 -13.95
N CYS A 124 23.22 3.75 -13.50
CA CYS A 124 22.94 3.78 -12.07
C CYS A 124 23.48 2.46 -11.49
N PRO A 125 24.21 2.46 -10.37
CA PRO A 125 24.71 1.24 -9.77
C PRO A 125 23.54 0.26 -9.69
N THR A 126 23.64 -0.81 -10.46
CA THR A 126 22.62 -1.85 -10.54
C THR A 126 22.31 -2.32 -9.13
N ASP A 127 21.02 -2.27 -8.77
CA ASP A 127 20.42 -2.76 -7.53
C ASP A 127 21.35 -3.70 -6.75
N TYR A 128 22.08 -3.15 -5.76
CA TYR A 128 22.81 -4.00 -4.82
C TYR A 128 21.79 -4.95 -4.19
N ASP A 129 21.99 -6.23 -4.49
CA ASP A 129 21.15 -7.31 -4.04
C ASP A 129 21.30 -7.42 -2.52
N PHE A 130 20.45 -6.72 -1.76
CA PHE A 130 20.21 -7.04 -0.36
C PHE A 130 19.90 -8.55 -0.29
N GLY A 131 20.88 -9.36 0.12
CA GLY A 131 20.75 -10.80 0.35
C GLY A 131 21.49 -11.80 -0.55
N ARG A 132 22.44 -11.41 -1.42
CA ARG A 132 23.32 -12.42 -2.07
C ARG A 132 24.57 -12.69 -1.24
N HIS A 133 24.50 -13.68 -0.36
CA HIS A 133 25.70 -14.30 0.22
C HIS A 133 25.64 -15.83 0.11
N ASP A 134 26.68 -16.41 -0.49
CA ASP A 134 26.87 -17.84 -0.74
C ASP A 134 27.34 -18.57 0.53
N HIS A 135 26.43 -19.16 1.31
CA HIS A 135 26.80 -19.81 2.59
C HIS A 135 26.31 -21.26 2.79
N LEU A 136 25.80 -21.92 1.75
CA LEU A 136 25.27 -23.29 1.85
C LEU A 136 26.31 -24.41 1.63
N GLY A 137 27.62 -24.09 1.62
CA GLY A 137 28.69 -25.06 1.34
C GLY A 137 28.99 -26.08 2.46
N ALA A 138 28.40 -25.96 3.66
CA ALA A 138 28.68 -26.88 4.77
C ALA A 138 27.47 -26.97 5.72
N LEU A 139 26.57 -27.91 5.43
CA LEU A 139 25.49 -28.36 6.33
C LEU A 139 25.80 -29.78 6.83
N GLY A 140 27.02 -29.99 7.32
CA GLY A 140 27.41 -31.20 8.04
C GLY A 140 27.19 -31.02 9.54
N SER A 141 26.42 -31.93 10.15
CA SER A 141 26.23 -32.20 11.59
C SER A 141 25.53 -31.21 12.55
N ASP A 142 25.57 -29.89 12.37
CA ASP A 142 25.15 -28.96 13.46
C ASP A 142 23.71 -28.38 13.37
N VAL A 143 22.86 -28.91 12.49
CA VAL A 143 21.48 -28.38 12.28
C VAL A 143 20.51 -28.74 13.41
N HIS A 144 20.89 -29.65 14.32
CA HIS A 144 19.99 -30.25 15.31
C HIS A 144 19.63 -29.34 16.50
N THR A 145 20.36 -28.26 16.77
CA THR A 145 20.20 -27.47 18.00
C THR A 145 19.34 -26.21 17.86
N LEU A 146 18.99 -25.77 16.65
CA LEU A 146 18.29 -24.49 16.43
C LEU A 146 16.91 -24.59 15.76
N THR A 147 16.51 -25.77 15.30
CA THR A 147 15.23 -25.94 14.61
C THR A 147 14.21 -26.64 15.50
N GLY A 148 13.29 -25.85 16.07
CA GLY A 148 12.07 -26.39 16.69
C GLY A 148 11.27 -27.26 15.71
N ASP A 149 10.18 -27.87 16.18
CA ASP A 149 9.43 -28.88 15.41
C ASP A 149 8.94 -28.42 14.02
N MET A 150 8.73 -27.12 13.84
CA MET A 150 8.45 -26.53 12.53
C MET A 150 9.62 -26.66 11.55
N GLY A 151 10.85 -26.42 11.98
CA GLY A 151 12.04 -26.58 11.14
C GLY A 151 12.24 -28.03 10.73
N ARG A 152 12.03 -28.98 11.66
CA ARG A 152 12.08 -30.43 11.35
C ARG A 152 10.99 -30.84 10.36
N SER A 153 9.77 -30.34 10.53
CA SER A 153 8.65 -30.60 9.63
C SER A 153 8.89 -30.01 8.23
N TYR A 154 9.46 -28.81 8.16
CA TYR A 154 9.86 -28.18 6.91
C TYR A 154 10.96 -28.97 6.19
N VAL A 155 12.00 -29.41 6.91
CA VAL A 155 13.05 -30.28 6.33
C VAL A 155 12.45 -31.59 5.81
N LYS A 156 11.56 -32.25 6.57
CA LYS A 156 10.87 -33.46 6.10
C LYS A 156 9.97 -33.23 4.87
N TYR A 157 9.23 -32.12 4.84
CA TYR A 157 8.43 -31.72 3.69
C TYR A 157 9.32 -31.49 2.46
N TYR A 158 10.45 -30.83 2.67
CA TYR A 158 11.44 -30.60 1.64
C TYR A 158 12.08 -31.89 1.14
N ASP A 159 12.46 -32.81 2.03
CA ASP A 159 13.04 -34.10 1.65
C ASP A 159 12.10 -34.82 0.67
N LYS A 160 10.79 -34.76 0.91
CA LYS A 160 9.76 -35.29 -0.01
C LYS A 160 9.73 -34.56 -1.35
N LEU A 161 9.89 -33.24 -1.38
CA LEU A 161 9.97 -32.47 -2.63
C LEU A 161 11.27 -32.72 -3.41
N SER A 162 12.38 -32.93 -2.70
CA SER A 162 13.70 -33.13 -3.30
C SER A 162 13.81 -34.45 -4.07
N THR A 163 12.98 -35.44 -3.73
CA THR A 163 12.88 -36.71 -4.49
C THR A 163 12.47 -36.52 -5.96
N ILE A 164 11.86 -35.38 -6.31
CA ILE A 164 11.34 -35.11 -7.66
C ILE A 164 12.39 -34.40 -8.55
N ASN A 165 13.46 -33.82 -7.99
CA ASN A 165 14.43 -33.05 -8.79
C ASN A 165 15.85 -32.99 -8.17
N ARG A 166 16.88 -33.32 -8.95
CA ARG A 166 18.26 -33.53 -8.47
C ARG A 166 19.03 -32.26 -8.06
N ASP A 167 18.52 -31.07 -8.36
CA ASP A 167 19.21 -29.81 -8.06
C ASP A 167 18.68 -29.16 -6.76
N ALA A 168 18.82 -29.92 -5.67
CA ALA A 168 18.25 -29.62 -4.36
C ALA A 168 18.73 -28.25 -3.80
N SER A 169 20.01 -27.93 -3.94
CA SER A 169 20.62 -26.71 -3.40
C SER A 169 20.07 -25.42 -4.03
N TYR A 170 19.78 -25.42 -5.33
CA TYR A 170 19.18 -24.29 -6.05
C TYR A 170 17.72 -24.05 -5.65
N GLN A 171 16.95 -25.13 -5.45
CA GLN A 171 15.56 -25.07 -4.96
C GLN A 171 15.49 -24.57 -3.50
N LEU A 172 16.45 -24.96 -2.65
CA LEU A 172 16.55 -24.53 -1.26
C LEU A 172 16.67 -23.00 -1.17
N ARG A 173 17.56 -22.41 -1.96
CA ARG A 173 17.75 -20.96 -2.01
C ARG A 173 16.51 -20.18 -2.42
N LYS A 174 15.68 -20.76 -3.29
CA LYS A 174 14.44 -20.11 -3.77
C LYS A 174 13.26 -20.23 -2.80
N ASN A 175 13.30 -21.19 -1.88
CA ASN A 175 12.15 -21.57 -1.06
C ASN A 175 12.43 -21.45 0.44
N ASN A 176 13.28 -20.50 0.87
CA ASN A 176 13.57 -20.29 2.30
C ASN A 176 12.27 -20.08 3.07
N MET A 177 12.17 -20.72 4.23
CA MET A 177 11.11 -20.45 5.20
C MET A 177 11.55 -19.29 6.11
N TRP A 178 10.74 -18.25 6.11
CA TRP A 178 10.89 -17.05 6.89
C TRP A 178 9.89 -17.09 8.03
N VAL A 179 10.38 -17.26 9.25
CA VAL A 179 9.55 -17.34 10.44
C VAL A 179 9.49 -15.95 11.08
N PRO A 180 8.31 -15.46 11.46
CA PRO A 180 8.22 -14.22 12.22
C PRO A 180 8.93 -14.40 13.56
N ALA A 181 9.92 -13.55 13.81
CA ALA A 181 10.57 -13.42 15.11
C ALA A 181 10.01 -12.17 15.80
N GLY A 182 9.56 -12.34 17.04
CA GLY A 182 9.35 -11.21 17.94
C GLY A 182 10.68 -10.84 18.59
N GLY A 183 10.96 -9.55 18.70
CA GLY A 183 11.94 -9.07 19.66
C GLY A 183 11.37 -9.29 21.06
N ASP A 184 11.52 -10.50 21.62
CA ASP A 184 11.31 -10.70 23.05
C ASP A 184 12.30 -9.81 23.81
N ASP A 185 11.93 -9.35 25.00
CA ASP A 185 12.66 -8.41 25.86
C ASP A 185 14.13 -8.81 26.15
N TYR A 186 15.05 -8.61 25.19
CA TYR A 186 16.50 -8.79 25.38
C TYR A 186 17.13 -7.68 26.24
N GLY A 187 16.32 -6.82 26.85
CA GLY A 187 16.76 -5.85 27.85
C GLY A 187 16.89 -6.41 29.27
N ARG A 188 16.43 -7.65 29.56
CA ARG A 188 16.79 -8.33 30.81
C ARG A 188 18.04 -9.16 30.57
N PRO A 189 19.17 -8.86 31.26
CA PRO A 189 20.30 -9.77 31.29
C PRO A 189 19.82 -11.14 31.74
N LEU A 190 20.10 -12.18 30.95
CA LEU A 190 19.76 -13.57 31.30
C LEU A 190 20.47 -14.05 32.58
N ASP A 191 21.42 -13.29 33.11
CA ASP A 191 22.33 -13.70 34.18
C ASP A 191 21.74 -13.65 35.60
N LEU A 192 20.48 -13.24 35.79
CA LEU A 192 19.86 -13.17 37.13
C LEU A 192 18.62 -14.04 37.34
N LEU A 193 18.27 -14.93 36.40
CA LEU A 193 17.26 -15.95 36.66
C LEU A 193 17.93 -17.21 37.24
N PRO A 194 17.56 -17.66 38.45
CA PRO A 194 18.17 -18.81 39.09
C PRO A 194 17.97 -20.07 38.22
N SER A 195 19.08 -20.79 38.00
CA SER A 195 19.25 -21.91 37.08
C SER A 195 18.44 -23.19 37.41
N SER A 196 17.37 -23.08 38.21
CA SER A 196 16.61 -24.22 38.73
C SER A 196 15.15 -24.29 38.28
N LEU A 197 14.70 -23.41 37.39
CA LEU A 197 13.41 -23.57 36.72
C LEU A 197 13.67 -23.99 35.26
N ASN A 198 13.81 -25.30 35.07
CA ASN A 198 13.55 -25.95 33.78
C ASN A 198 12.08 -25.67 33.40
N TYR A 199 11.82 -24.48 32.86
CA TYR A 199 10.61 -24.25 32.11
C TYR A 199 10.75 -25.05 30.82
N ASP A 200 9.95 -26.10 30.73
CA ASP A 200 9.76 -26.90 29.54
C ASP A 200 9.28 -25.96 28.43
N ARG A 201 10.22 -25.52 27.58
CA ARG A 201 10.01 -24.54 26.50
C ARG A 201 9.11 -25.09 25.37
N ASN A 202 8.48 -26.25 25.58
CA ASN A 202 7.55 -26.91 24.68
C ASN A 202 6.10 -26.42 24.81
N GLU A 203 5.72 -25.66 25.84
CA GLU A 203 4.31 -25.20 25.99
C GLU A 203 3.97 -23.89 25.27
N ALA A 204 4.95 -23.10 24.82
CA ALA A 204 4.67 -21.83 24.13
C ALA A 204 4.26 -21.97 22.64
N MET A 205 4.24 -23.20 22.11
CA MET A 205 3.80 -23.51 20.74
C MET A 205 2.90 -24.75 20.72
N GLY A 206 2.00 -24.85 21.71
CA GLY A 206 1.01 -25.90 21.83
C GLY A 206 -0.11 -25.77 20.78
N LEU A 207 -0.30 -26.87 20.04
CA LEU A 207 -1.41 -27.18 19.16
C LEU A 207 -2.78 -26.63 19.60
N LEU A 208 -3.61 -26.35 18.60
CA LEU A 208 -5.07 -26.40 18.64
C LEU A 208 -5.59 -27.75 19.17
N GLU A 209 -5.38 -28.07 20.45
CA GLU A 209 -6.21 -29.00 21.19
C GLU A 209 -7.17 -28.18 22.04
N THR A 210 -8.45 -28.25 21.69
CA THR A 210 -9.57 -27.80 22.51
C THR A 210 -9.60 -28.60 23.81
N LYS A 211 -8.74 -28.25 24.76
CA LYS A 211 -8.90 -28.66 26.15
C LYS A 211 -9.71 -27.57 26.83
N GLU A 212 -10.91 -27.92 27.26
CA GLU A 212 -11.76 -27.04 28.06
C GLU A 212 -10.93 -26.43 29.21
N PRO A 213 -10.93 -25.10 29.37
CA PRO A 213 -10.15 -24.47 30.41
C PRO A 213 -10.72 -24.86 31.77
N SER A 214 -9.93 -25.57 32.58
CA SER A 214 -10.28 -25.79 33.98
C SER A 214 -10.30 -24.44 34.71
N PRO A 215 -11.32 -24.14 35.54
CA PRO A 215 -11.55 -22.80 36.10
C PRO A 215 -10.55 -22.37 37.20
N ALA A 216 -9.43 -23.07 37.42
CA ALA A 216 -8.60 -22.89 38.62
C ALA A 216 -7.16 -22.39 38.40
N SER A 217 -6.69 -22.12 37.17
CA SER A 217 -5.26 -21.78 36.93
C SER A 217 -5.02 -20.58 36.00
N ALA A 218 -5.81 -19.50 36.16
CA ALA A 218 -5.70 -18.27 35.37
C ALA A 218 -4.98 -17.12 36.10
N THR A 219 -3.83 -17.39 36.75
CA THR A 219 -3.03 -16.34 37.43
C THR A 219 -1.80 -15.86 36.64
N ASN A 220 -1.55 -16.41 35.44
CA ASN A 220 -0.55 -15.83 34.54
C ASN A 220 -1.20 -14.66 33.80
N GLY A 221 -1.03 -13.46 34.33
CA GLY A 221 -1.57 -12.25 33.73
C GLY A 221 -1.07 -12.07 32.28
N PRO A 222 -1.90 -11.51 31.38
CA PRO A 222 -1.49 -11.21 30.01
C PRO A 222 -0.24 -10.32 30.04
N THR A 223 0.77 -10.66 29.24
CA THR A 223 1.92 -9.78 29.06
C THR A 223 1.43 -8.48 28.42
N SER A 224 1.88 -7.35 28.95
CA SER A 224 1.31 -6.00 28.76
C SER A 224 1.38 -5.42 27.34
N ASN A 225 1.68 -6.22 26.32
CA ASN A 225 1.95 -5.79 24.94
C ASN A 225 0.93 -6.32 23.93
N GLU A 226 -0.14 -7.00 24.35
CA GLU A 226 -1.18 -7.49 23.45
C GLU A 226 -2.12 -6.35 23.00
N LEU A 227 -1.91 -5.91 21.76
CA LEU A 227 -2.67 -4.86 21.07
C LEU A 227 -4.15 -5.19 20.80
N PHE A 228 -4.57 -6.45 20.98
CA PHE A 228 -5.84 -6.95 20.46
C PHE A 228 -6.39 -8.09 21.31
N MET A 229 -7.68 -8.02 21.68
CA MET A 229 -8.37 -9.06 22.44
C MET A 229 -8.55 -10.38 21.67
N GLY A 230 -8.47 -10.34 20.34
CA GLY A 230 -8.64 -11.53 19.51
C GLY A 230 -7.35 -12.30 19.26
N GLY A 231 -7.49 -13.44 18.59
CA GLY A 231 -6.33 -14.24 18.20
C GLY A 231 -5.46 -13.49 17.20
N LYS A 232 -4.16 -13.41 17.46
CA LYS A 232 -3.16 -12.92 16.51
C LYS A 232 -2.25 -14.06 16.10
N THR A 233 -2.22 -14.36 14.81
CA THR A 233 -1.34 -15.38 14.24
C THR A 233 -0.31 -14.70 13.35
N SER A 234 0.97 -14.76 13.71
CA SER A 234 2.05 -14.32 12.83
C SER A 234 2.38 -15.44 11.85
N LEU A 235 2.39 -15.11 10.56
CA LEU A 235 2.44 -16.13 9.51
C LEU A 235 3.86 -16.28 8.97
N SER A 236 4.37 -17.51 8.92
CA SER A 236 5.61 -17.83 8.21
C SER A 236 5.44 -17.65 6.70
N LEU A 237 6.46 -17.13 6.03
CA LEU A 237 6.47 -16.92 4.58
C LEU A 237 7.50 -17.80 3.89
N PHE A 238 7.21 -18.24 2.66
CA PHE A 238 8.13 -19.00 1.82
C PHE A 238 8.60 -18.14 0.66
N GLY A 239 9.92 -18.04 0.45
CA GLY A 239 10.46 -17.33 -0.69
C GLY A 239 11.96 -17.11 -0.60
N GLU A 240 12.56 -16.58 -1.67
CA GLU A 240 14.00 -16.33 -1.73
C GLU A 240 14.47 -15.33 -0.67
N LYS A 241 13.69 -14.27 -0.47
CA LYS A 241 13.97 -13.19 0.49
C LYS A 241 12.80 -13.07 1.48
N GLY A 242 13.09 -12.60 2.68
CA GLY A 242 12.08 -12.26 3.67
C GLY A 242 11.41 -10.92 3.34
N LEU A 243 10.21 -10.70 3.86
CA LEU A 243 9.57 -9.38 3.78
C LEU A 243 10.28 -8.44 4.77
N PRO A 244 10.83 -7.30 4.32
CA PRO A 244 11.42 -6.35 5.25
C PRO A 244 10.32 -5.57 5.99
N PRO A 245 10.64 -4.90 7.11
CA PRO A 245 9.77 -3.88 7.68
C PRO A 245 9.44 -2.79 6.68
N LEU A 246 8.16 -2.41 6.60
CA LEU A 246 7.67 -1.43 5.63
C LEU A 246 6.77 -0.42 6.34
N ILE A 247 7.04 0.87 6.22
CA ILE A 247 6.21 1.94 6.79
C ILE A 247 5.70 2.89 5.70
N TYR A 248 4.52 3.46 5.90
CA TYR A 248 3.87 4.37 4.95
C TYR A 248 3.72 3.79 3.53
N HIS A 249 3.71 2.47 3.42
CA HIS A 249 3.54 1.74 2.17
C HIS A 249 2.05 1.61 1.83
N SER A 250 1.77 1.20 0.61
CA SER A 250 0.41 0.88 0.17
C SER A 250 0.29 -0.62 -0.03
N SER A 251 -0.79 -1.24 0.49
CA SER A 251 -1.09 -2.64 0.21
C SER A 251 -2.54 -2.88 -0.19
N ILE A 252 -2.77 -3.86 -1.06
CA ILE A 252 -4.11 -4.22 -1.53
C ILE A 252 -4.21 -5.73 -1.79
N GLU A 253 -5.36 -6.29 -1.49
CA GLU A 253 -5.70 -7.67 -1.86
C GLU A 253 -6.24 -7.72 -3.30
N LEU A 254 -5.75 -8.69 -4.06
CA LEU A 254 -6.25 -9.04 -5.37
C LEU A 254 -6.09 -10.54 -5.63
N LYS A 255 -7.20 -11.29 -5.65
CA LYS A 255 -7.23 -12.74 -5.91
C LYS A 255 -6.40 -13.55 -4.92
N ASN A 256 -6.61 -13.32 -3.62
CA ASN A 256 -5.89 -13.91 -2.50
C ASN A 256 -4.37 -13.66 -2.56
N LYS A 257 -3.97 -12.54 -3.16
CA LYS A 257 -2.58 -12.06 -3.14
C LYS A 257 -2.56 -10.63 -2.64
N ILE A 258 -1.62 -10.34 -1.77
CA ILE A 258 -1.36 -9.02 -1.23
C ILE A 258 -0.24 -8.41 -2.05
N TYR A 259 -0.52 -7.28 -2.67
CA TYR A 259 0.46 -6.49 -3.42
C TYR A 259 0.89 -5.32 -2.55
N ILE A 260 2.20 -5.16 -2.34
CA ILE A 260 2.78 -4.15 -1.43
C ILE A 260 3.84 -3.35 -2.19
N LEU A 261 3.70 -2.03 -2.23
CA LEU A 261 4.61 -1.14 -2.94
C LEU A 261 4.76 0.20 -2.21
N GLY A 262 5.91 0.85 -2.41
CA GLY A 262 6.20 2.17 -1.84
C GLY A 262 6.56 2.09 -0.36
N GLY A 263 6.54 3.26 0.29
CA GLY A 263 6.93 3.41 1.69
C GLY A 263 8.44 3.43 1.92
N LEU A 264 8.85 3.32 3.18
CA LEU A 264 10.24 3.21 3.62
C LEU A 264 10.53 1.81 4.18
N THR A 265 11.77 1.37 4.01
CA THR A 265 12.31 0.11 4.56
C THR A 265 13.64 0.42 5.27
N PRO A 266 13.94 -0.23 6.41
CA PRO A 266 15.25 -0.13 7.01
C PRO A 266 16.32 -0.74 6.10
N CYS A 267 17.55 -0.20 6.15
CA CYS A 267 18.71 -0.77 5.48
C CYS A 267 19.29 -2.01 6.20
N TYR A 268 18.77 -2.33 7.37
CA TYR A 268 19.13 -3.46 8.22
C TYR A 268 17.90 -4.34 8.51
N LYS A 269 18.12 -5.55 9.04
CA LYS A 269 17.03 -6.54 9.22
C LYS A 269 16.46 -6.59 10.64
N HIS A 270 17.28 -6.30 11.65
CA HIS A 270 16.94 -6.38 13.07
C HIS A 270 17.75 -5.38 13.89
N ASP A 271 17.32 -5.10 15.11
CA ASP A 271 17.90 -4.10 16.03
C ASP A 271 19.41 -4.26 16.18
N ASP A 272 19.90 -5.48 16.39
CA ASP A 272 21.33 -5.73 16.59
C ASP A 272 22.19 -5.36 15.37
N GLY A 273 21.60 -5.34 14.17
CA GLY A 273 22.31 -5.01 12.93
C GLY A 273 22.13 -3.56 12.52
N ALA A 274 21.48 -2.75 13.35
CA ALA A 274 21.23 -1.35 13.05
C ALA A 274 22.56 -0.59 12.92
N PRO A 275 22.75 0.19 11.84
CA PRO A 275 23.98 0.96 11.65
C PRO A 275 24.06 2.10 12.67
N ASP A 276 25.28 2.46 13.01
CA ASP A 276 25.56 3.70 13.73
C ASP A 276 25.33 4.90 12.79
N LEU A 277 24.68 5.94 13.30
CA LEU A 277 24.26 7.11 12.52
C LEU A 277 24.95 8.40 12.95
N ASP A 278 25.97 8.33 13.82
CA ASP A 278 26.70 9.50 14.32
C ASP A 278 27.32 10.37 13.21
N ASP A 279 27.70 9.74 12.08
CA ASP A 279 28.26 10.41 10.89
C ASP A 279 27.20 11.09 9.99
N PHE A 280 25.92 11.05 10.34
CA PHE A 280 24.83 11.56 9.50
C PHE A 280 24.10 12.73 10.15
N TYR A 281 24.12 13.88 9.48
CA TYR A 281 23.44 15.09 9.89
C TYR A 281 22.36 15.42 8.86
N VAL A 282 21.12 15.61 9.29
CA VAL A 282 19.98 15.77 8.38
C VAL A 282 19.31 17.12 8.54
N ASP A 283 19.05 17.78 7.43
CA ASP A 283 18.05 18.83 7.30
C ASP A 283 16.78 18.19 6.72
N GLY A 284 15.89 17.81 7.63
CA GLY A 284 14.71 17.00 7.33
C GLY A 284 13.53 17.76 6.74
N ILE A 285 12.52 17.00 6.30
CA ILE A 285 11.20 17.51 5.95
C ILE A 285 10.49 17.93 7.25
N LYS A 286 10.00 19.16 7.30
CA LYS A 286 9.40 19.78 8.50
C LYS A 286 7.88 19.77 8.43
N ASN A 287 7.24 19.85 9.61
CA ASN A 287 5.79 19.99 9.80
C ASN A 287 4.95 18.94 9.04
N LEU A 288 5.44 17.71 8.92
CA LEU A 288 4.65 16.62 8.34
C LEU A 288 3.38 16.40 9.17
N PRO A 289 2.19 16.35 8.55
CA PRO A 289 0.96 16.22 9.30
C PRO A 289 0.78 14.79 9.84
N PRO A 290 0.18 14.62 11.03
CA PRO A 290 -0.15 13.31 11.58
C PRO A 290 -1.02 12.48 10.60
N PRO A 291 -0.83 11.15 10.56
CA PRO A 291 -0.03 10.32 11.46
C PRO A 291 1.42 10.14 10.98
N ILE A 292 1.92 10.99 10.07
CA ILE A 292 3.29 10.88 9.60
C ILE A 292 4.24 11.40 10.67
N ASP A 293 5.04 10.48 11.22
CA ASP A 293 6.16 10.74 12.10
C ASP A 293 7.39 11.24 11.31
N ASP A 294 7.87 12.42 11.67
CA ASP A 294 9.02 13.08 11.05
C ASP A 294 10.34 12.40 11.40
N GLN A 295 10.46 11.81 12.59
CA GLN A 295 11.65 11.05 13.01
C GLN A 295 11.86 9.83 12.11
N LEU A 296 10.79 9.14 11.74
CA LEU A 296 10.83 8.02 10.80
C LEU A 296 11.12 8.50 9.37
N VAL A 297 10.42 9.53 8.88
CA VAL A 297 10.60 9.99 7.49
C VAL A 297 11.97 10.59 7.24
N ASN A 298 12.58 11.23 8.23
CA ASN A 298 13.90 11.85 8.11
C ASN A 298 15.06 10.93 8.52
N ASN A 299 14.79 9.75 9.08
CA ASN A 299 15.83 8.81 9.49
C ASN A 299 16.69 8.33 8.31
N PRO A 300 18.03 8.50 8.36
CA PRO A 300 18.93 8.04 7.30
C PRO A 300 18.87 6.52 7.07
N ALA A 301 18.69 5.72 8.12
CA ALA A 301 18.63 4.26 8.00
C ALA A 301 17.35 3.76 7.32
N LEU A 302 16.36 4.64 7.09
CA LEU A 302 15.12 4.34 6.38
C LEU A 302 15.21 4.82 4.92
N LEU A 303 15.19 3.84 4.01
CA LEU A 303 15.36 4.02 2.58
C LEU A 303 14.04 3.82 1.84
N SER A 304 13.81 4.55 0.76
CA SER A 304 12.59 4.41 -0.04
C SER A 304 12.51 3.05 -0.73
N ASN A 305 11.39 2.34 -0.54
CA ASN A 305 11.17 1.04 -1.13
C ASN A 305 10.74 1.14 -2.60
N ARG A 306 11.59 0.64 -3.50
CA ARG A 306 11.34 0.57 -4.96
C ARG A 306 10.80 -0.78 -5.43
N ARG A 307 10.67 -1.76 -4.54
CA ARG A 307 10.32 -3.14 -4.88
C ARG A 307 8.83 -3.37 -4.65
N LEU A 308 8.22 -4.11 -5.59
CA LEU A 308 6.90 -4.70 -5.41
C LEU A 308 7.05 -6.04 -4.69
N TYR A 309 6.38 -6.20 -3.56
CA TYR A 309 6.26 -7.47 -2.87
C TYR A 309 4.88 -8.06 -3.16
N VAL A 310 4.84 -9.35 -3.48
CA VAL A 310 3.59 -10.09 -3.74
C VAL A 310 3.53 -11.28 -2.79
N VAL A 311 2.64 -11.20 -1.81
CA VAL A 311 2.41 -12.26 -0.83
C VAL A 311 1.16 -13.04 -1.19
N SER A 312 1.24 -14.35 -1.35
CA SER A 312 0.05 -15.19 -1.49
C SER A 312 -0.55 -15.47 -0.12
N ALA A 313 -1.80 -15.08 0.11
CA ALA A 313 -2.50 -15.33 1.38
C ALA A 313 -2.78 -16.83 1.59
N ASN A 314 -2.97 -17.61 0.52
CA ASN A 314 -3.25 -19.05 0.62
C ASN A 314 -1.99 -19.90 0.71
N GLY A 315 -0.96 -19.54 -0.05
CA GLY A 315 0.28 -20.32 -0.11
C GLY A 315 1.37 -19.80 0.82
N PHE A 316 1.14 -18.67 1.48
CA PHE A 316 2.13 -17.93 2.27
C PHE A 316 3.45 -17.73 1.54
N THR A 317 3.40 -17.56 0.21
CA THR A 317 4.61 -17.37 -0.61
C THR A 317 4.87 -15.90 -0.83
N LEU A 318 6.11 -15.47 -0.69
CA LEU A 318 6.57 -14.13 -1.04
C LEU A 318 7.32 -14.16 -2.38
N ARG A 319 6.95 -13.26 -3.28
CA ARG A 319 7.63 -13.03 -4.55
C ARG A 319 7.97 -11.56 -4.73
N ILE A 320 9.12 -11.30 -5.32
CA ILE A 320 9.58 -9.96 -5.69
C ILE A 320 9.70 -9.92 -7.22
N PRO A 321 8.60 -9.67 -7.94
CA PRO A 321 8.63 -9.59 -9.39
C PRO A 321 9.48 -8.41 -9.88
N LYS A 322 10.12 -8.58 -11.04
CA LYS A 322 10.76 -7.47 -11.74
C LYS A 322 9.69 -6.58 -12.36
N LEU A 323 9.75 -5.30 -12.03
CA LEU A 323 8.85 -4.29 -12.57
C LEU A 323 9.33 -3.84 -13.96
N SER A 324 8.38 -3.50 -14.83
CA SER A 324 8.66 -2.97 -16.17
C SER A 324 7.70 -1.83 -16.53
N GLY A 325 7.97 -1.13 -17.64
CA GLY A 325 7.15 -0.01 -18.09
C GLY A 325 7.46 1.29 -17.34
N GLN A 326 6.44 2.14 -17.16
CA GLN A 326 6.58 3.45 -16.51
C GLN A 326 6.40 3.31 -14.99
N VAL A 327 7.39 2.71 -14.34
CA VAL A 327 7.36 2.42 -12.90
C VAL A 327 7.25 3.72 -12.09
N PRO A 328 6.33 3.82 -11.11
CA PRO A 328 6.23 5.00 -10.27
C PRO A 328 7.50 5.20 -9.42
N PRO A 329 7.80 6.44 -9.00
CA PRO A 329 8.80 6.67 -7.96
C PRO A 329 8.41 5.95 -6.65
N PRO A 330 9.33 5.80 -5.68
CA PRO A 330 9.05 5.13 -4.42
C PRO A 330 8.20 6.03 -3.51
N LEU A 331 6.90 6.05 -3.76
CA LEU A 331 5.93 6.94 -3.11
C LEU A 331 5.60 6.47 -1.68
N LEU A 332 5.55 7.42 -0.76
CA LEU A 332 5.02 7.28 0.59
C LEU A 332 3.55 7.72 0.60
N CYS A 333 2.72 7.04 1.40
CA CYS A 333 1.31 7.36 1.59
C CYS A 333 0.49 7.47 0.29
N ALA A 334 0.94 6.81 -0.79
CA ALA A 334 0.16 6.65 -2.00
C ALA A 334 -1.09 5.81 -1.68
N ARG A 335 -2.16 6.04 -2.42
CA ARG A 335 -3.36 5.20 -2.31
C ARG A 335 -3.52 4.34 -3.53
N ILE A 336 -4.13 3.18 -3.29
CA ILE A 336 -4.30 2.16 -4.30
C ILE A 336 -5.71 1.61 -4.27
N SER A 337 -6.23 1.31 -5.46
CA SER A 337 -7.58 0.78 -5.61
C SER A 337 -7.63 -0.25 -6.74
N LYS A 338 -8.48 -1.25 -6.57
CA LYS A 338 -8.68 -2.31 -7.56
C LYS A 338 -9.51 -1.79 -8.73
N LEU A 339 -8.96 -1.79 -9.94
CA LEU A 339 -9.77 -1.51 -11.15
C LEU A 339 -10.46 -2.77 -11.66
N SER A 340 -9.75 -3.89 -11.62
CA SER A 340 -10.27 -5.18 -12.03
C SER A 340 -9.52 -6.29 -11.32
N ASP A 341 -9.87 -7.52 -11.63
CA ASP A 341 -9.18 -8.75 -11.20
C ASP A 341 -7.74 -8.92 -11.74
N ARG A 342 -7.23 -7.94 -12.49
CA ARG A 342 -5.89 -7.90 -13.09
C ARG A 342 -5.17 -6.55 -12.91
N TYR A 343 -5.90 -5.46 -12.72
CA TYR A 343 -5.32 -4.11 -12.75
C TYR A 343 -5.52 -3.38 -11.42
N ILE A 344 -4.44 -2.76 -10.95
CA ILE A 344 -4.42 -1.92 -9.73
C ILE A 344 -4.09 -0.49 -10.16
N PHE A 345 -4.85 0.48 -9.65
CA PHE A 345 -4.65 1.92 -9.86
C PHE A 345 -3.95 2.53 -8.65
N TYR A 346 -2.90 3.32 -8.90
CA TYR A 346 -2.08 4.02 -7.91
C TYR A 346 -2.19 5.52 -8.16
N TYR A 347 -2.41 6.32 -7.12
CA TYR A 347 -2.41 7.78 -7.23
C TYR A 347 -1.95 8.47 -5.94
N GLY A 348 -1.43 9.68 -6.10
CA GLY A 348 -0.96 10.56 -5.03
C GLY A 348 0.30 10.05 -4.31
N GLY A 349 0.43 10.42 -3.04
CA GLY A 349 1.62 10.18 -2.24
C GLY A 349 2.73 11.21 -2.51
N PHE A 350 3.87 11.04 -1.85
CA PHE A 350 5.05 11.87 -2.09
C PHE A 350 6.33 11.04 -2.10
N GLU A 351 7.31 11.48 -2.87
CA GLU A 351 8.66 10.94 -2.90
C GLU A 351 9.55 11.73 -1.94
N VAL A 352 10.40 11.04 -1.18
CA VAL A 352 11.48 11.68 -0.42
C VAL A 352 12.71 11.69 -1.32
N ARG A 353 13.19 12.89 -1.67
CA ARG A 353 14.47 13.07 -2.37
C ARG A 353 15.52 13.54 -1.40
N ASN A 354 16.73 13.04 -1.61
CA ASN A 354 17.89 13.35 -0.79
C ASN A 354 18.92 14.06 -1.66
N GLU A 355 19.45 15.15 -1.14
CA GLU A 355 20.69 15.78 -1.61
C GLU A 355 21.76 15.48 -0.57
N THR A 356 22.90 14.95 -1.03
CA THR A 356 24.00 14.51 -0.16
C THR A 356 25.20 15.43 -0.36
N LEU A 357 25.70 15.99 0.73
CA LEU A 357 27.02 16.62 0.80
C LEU A 357 27.90 15.74 1.69
N ILE A 358 29.11 15.42 1.22
CA ILE A 358 30.08 14.60 1.96
C ILE A 358 31.26 15.51 2.27
N ASP A 359 31.59 15.65 3.55
CA ASP A 359 32.79 16.35 3.98
C ASP A 359 33.98 15.39 3.89
N GLU A 360 34.91 15.67 2.97
CA GLU A 360 36.04 14.80 2.65
C GLU A 360 37.04 14.68 3.82
N ASP A 361 37.09 15.68 4.70
CA ASP A 361 38.09 15.73 5.77
C ASP A 361 37.73 14.79 6.94
N ASN A 362 36.43 14.64 7.24
CA ASN A 362 35.93 13.82 8.36
C ASN A 362 35.07 12.63 7.90
N GLY A 363 34.69 12.55 6.63
CA GLY A 363 33.80 11.52 6.10
C GLY A 363 32.33 11.63 6.56
N THR A 364 31.93 12.80 7.06
CA THR A 364 30.58 13.08 7.55
C THR A 364 29.61 13.36 6.40
N PHE A 365 28.38 12.87 6.54
CA PHE A 365 27.30 13.01 5.57
C PHE A 365 26.29 14.06 6.03
N TYR A 366 26.09 15.08 5.22
CA TYR A 366 25.06 16.10 5.40
C TYR A 366 23.94 15.85 4.38
N LEU A 367 22.75 15.50 4.87
CA LEU A 367 21.61 15.03 4.08
C LEU A 367 20.48 16.06 4.08
N SER A 368 20.16 16.64 2.92
CA SER A 368 18.98 17.50 2.77
C SER A 368 17.83 16.65 2.22
N ARG A 369 16.76 16.50 3.01
CA ARG A 369 15.57 15.73 2.62
C ARG A 369 14.43 16.67 2.26
N ARG A 370 13.78 16.41 1.14
CA ARG A 370 12.63 17.18 0.65
C ARG A 370 11.52 16.25 0.15
N ALA A 371 10.28 16.65 0.38
CA ALA A 371 9.09 15.93 -0.07
C ALA A 371 8.64 16.45 -1.44
N PHE A 372 8.43 15.54 -2.38
CA PHE A 372 7.90 15.86 -3.71
C PHE A 372 6.57 15.15 -3.91
N LEU A 373 5.47 15.89 -3.85
CA LEU A 373 4.14 15.32 -4.02
C LEU A 373 3.94 14.85 -5.46
N ASN A 374 3.32 13.68 -5.61
CA ASN A 374 3.02 13.10 -6.90
C ASN A 374 1.57 13.41 -7.34
N ASN A 375 1.43 13.86 -8.58
CA ASN A 375 0.13 14.08 -9.23
C ASN A 375 -0.12 13.12 -10.40
N THR A 376 0.77 12.16 -10.64
CA THR A 376 0.64 11.21 -11.73
C THR A 376 -0.04 9.94 -11.24
N ALA A 377 -1.00 9.43 -12.01
CA ALA A 377 -1.59 8.12 -11.74
C ALA A 377 -0.86 7.01 -12.50
N TYR A 378 -0.89 5.80 -11.95
CA TYR A 378 -0.26 4.63 -12.55
C TYR A 378 -1.18 3.43 -12.49
N ILE A 379 -1.19 2.61 -13.55
CA ILE A 379 -1.90 1.33 -13.59
C ILE A 379 -0.88 0.20 -13.66
N LEU A 380 -0.96 -0.73 -12.71
CA LEU A 380 -0.18 -1.96 -12.70
C LEU A 380 -0.97 -3.11 -13.32
N ASP A 381 -0.43 -3.71 -14.38
CA ASP A 381 -0.84 -5.04 -14.84
C ASP A 381 -0.18 -6.11 -13.96
N VAL A 382 -0.94 -6.78 -13.09
CA VAL A 382 -0.37 -7.74 -12.14
C VAL A 382 0.04 -9.08 -12.77
N GLN A 383 -0.34 -9.35 -14.02
CA GLN A 383 0.13 -10.54 -14.74
C GLN A 383 1.48 -10.30 -15.41
N LEU A 384 1.69 -9.09 -15.93
CA LEU A 384 2.91 -8.70 -16.63
C LEU A 384 3.90 -7.96 -15.75
N PHE A 385 3.48 -7.52 -14.56
CA PHE A 385 4.22 -6.60 -13.68
C PHE A 385 4.71 -5.36 -14.42
N LYS A 386 3.84 -4.82 -15.27
CA LYS A 386 4.11 -3.66 -16.12
C LYS A 386 3.25 -2.49 -15.68
N PHE A 387 3.90 -1.35 -15.42
CA PHE A 387 3.24 -0.09 -15.14
C PHE A 387 2.98 0.71 -16.41
N VAL A 388 1.83 1.36 -16.44
CA VAL A 388 1.44 2.36 -17.43
C VAL A 388 1.10 3.65 -16.70
N LYS A 389 1.70 4.77 -17.10
CA LYS A 389 1.39 6.12 -16.63
C LYS A 389 0.04 6.54 -17.18
N VAL A 390 -0.77 7.16 -16.34
CA VAL A 390 -2.07 7.73 -16.72
C VAL A 390 -2.14 9.18 -16.23
N GLU A 391 -2.42 10.09 -17.14
CA GLU A 391 -2.56 11.51 -16.85
C GLU A 391 -4.01 11.84 -16.48
N LEU A 392 -4.22 12.55 -15.37
CA LEU A 392 -5.55 12.97 -14.97
C LEU A 392 -5.90 14.26 -15.71
N VAL A 393 -6.88 14.18 -16.60
CA VAL A 393 -7.37 15.31 -17.39
C VAL A 393 -8.70 15.77 -16.84
N THR A 394 -8.73 17.01 -16.35
CA THR A 394 -9.89 17.59 -15.69
C THR A 394 -10.97 17.95 -16.70
N GLN A 395 -12.19 17.48 -16.46
CA GLN A 395 -13.34 17.81 -17.29
C GLN A 395 -14.04 19.06 -16.75
N PRO A 396 -14.38 20.03 -17.61
CA PRO A 396 -15.15 21.19 -17.22
C PRO A 396 -16.54 20.74 -16.75
N THR A 397 -17.05 21.38 -15.69
CA THR A 397 -18.42 21.17 -15.22
C THR A 397 -19.24 22.44 -15.41
N LYS A 398 -20.57 22.35 -15.32
CA LYS A 398 -21.44 23.53 -15.40
C LYS A 398 -21.09 24.61 -14.36
N PHE A 399 -20.42 24.24 -13.27
CA PHE A 399 -20.13 25.12 -12.13
C PHE A 399 -18.63 25.46 -11.96
N SER A 400 -17.73 24.80 -12.70
CA SER A 400 -16.29 25.08 -12.62
C SER A 400 -15.65 24.94 -14.00
N ALA A 401 -15.02 26.03 -14.45
CA ALA A 401 -14.46 26.11 -15.79
C ALA A 401 -13.29 25.13 -15.96
N PHE A 402 -12.26 25.13 -15.10
CA PHE A 402 -11.17 24.14 -15.13
C PHE A 402 -10.42 24.21 -13.79
N SER A 403 -10.64 23.25 -12.88
CA SER A 403 -9.81 23.12 -11.68
C SER A 403 -8.78 22.03 -11.92
N PRO A 404 -7.45 22.30 -11.91
CA PRO A 404 -6.45 21.25 -12.07
C PRO A 404 -6.52 20.29 -10.88
N THR A 405 -6.20 19.01 -11.10
CA THR A 405 -5.98 18.08 -9.99
C THR A 405 -4.75 18.52 -9.20
N VAL A 406 -4.88 18.57 -7.88
CA VAL A 406 -3.79 19.00 -6.99
C VAL A 406 -3.01 17.76 -6.49
N PRO A 407 -1.67 17.73 -6.60
CA PRO A 407 -0.83 16.71 -5.98
C PRO A 407 -1.15 16.58 -4.49
N ARG A 408 -1.29 15.35 -3.99
CA ARG A 408 -1.75 15.11 -2.61
C ARG A 408 -1.34 13.77 -2.03
N PHE A 409 -1.32 13.67 -0.71
CA PHE A 409 -1.13 12.41 0.01
C PHE A 409 -2.15 12.26 1.14
N GLY A 410 -2.31 11.03 1.66
CA GLY A 410 -3.28 10.76 2.73
C GLY A 410 -4.76 10.87 2.32
N HIS A 411 -5.07 11.06 1.05
CA HIS A 411 -6.44 11.13 0.54
C HIS A 411 -7.18 9.79 0.69
N MET A 412 -8.50 9.80 0.54
CA MET A 412 -9.31 8.61 0.31
C MET A 412 -9.24 8.23 -1.16
N GLN A 413 -9.11 6.94 -1.47
CA GLN A 413 -9.24 6.43 -2.84
C GLN A 413 -10.09 5.16 -2.84
N LEU A 414 -11.22 5.17 -3.54
CA LEU A 414 -12.12 4.02 -3.66
C LEU A 414 -12.44 3.75 -5.13
N SER A 415 -12.48 2.49 -5.53
CA SER A 415 -12.88 2.10 -6.89
C SER A 415 -14.27 1.47 -6.85
N VAL A 416 -15.14 1.95 -7.71
CA VAL A 416 -16.51 1.47 -7.88
C VAL A 416 -16.61 0.81 -9.23
N LYS A 417 -16.88 -0.49 -9.20
CA LYS A 417 -17.22 -1.23 -10.40
C LYS A 417 -18.66 -0.87 -10.77
N MET A 418 -18.81 -0.02 -11.78
CA MET A 418 -20.10 0.21 -12.41
C MET A 418 -20.54 -1.12 -13.04
N ASN A 419 -21.54 -1.78 -12.45
CA ASN A 419 -22.14 -2.96 -13.05
C ASN A 419 -22.78 -2.51 -14.36
N SER A 420 -22.12 -2.75 -15.49
CA SER A 420 -22.77 -2.68 -16.79
C SER A 420 -23.77 -3.82 -16.85
N SER A 421 -25.01 -3.55 -16.45
CA SER A 421 -26.11 -4.51 -16.47
C SER A 421 -26.21 -5.18 -17.85
N SER A 422 -25.88 -6.47 -17.88
CA SER A 422 -26.51 -7.50 -18.71
C SER A 422 -26.91 -7.14 -20.15
N ILE A 423 -25.94 -6.94 -21.04
CA ILE A 423 -26.15 -7.12 -22.49
C ILE A 423 -25.26 -8.26 -22.95
N ASN A 424 -25.80 -9.47 -22.87
CA ASN A 424 -25.45 -10.70 -23.60
C ASN A 424 -25.70 -11.94 -22.71
N LYS A 425 -26.98 -12.24 -22.47
CA LYS A 425 -27.42 -13.64 -22.50
C LYS A 425 -27.74 -13.97 -23.96
N GLY A 426 -26.72 -14.03 -24.80
CA GLY A 426 -26.81 -14.54 -26.16
C GLY A 426 -26.45 -16.02 -26.11
N ALA A 427 -27.39 -16.86 -26.53
CA ALA A 427 -27.38 -18.31 -26.42
C ALA A 427 -26.07 -18.96 -26.89
N GLU A 428 -25.42 -19.73 -26.01
CA GLU A 428 -24.66 -20.90 -26.42
C GLU A 428 -25.67 -21.98 -26.83
N SER A 429 -26.14 -21.88 -28.07
CA SER A 429 -26.76 -23.01 -28.76
C SER A 429 -25.62 -23.79 -29.41
N GLU A 430 -25.18 -24.86 -28.74
CA GLU A 430 -24.51 -25.97 -29.40
C GLU A 430 -25.49 -26.58 -30.40
N ASP A 431 -25.29 -26.29 -31.69
CA ASP A 431 -25.47 -27.24 -32.79
C ASP A 431 -25.50 -26.48 -34.11
N SER A 432 -24.44 -26.62 -34.91
CA SER A 432 -24.53 -26.74 -36.37
C SER A 432 -23.15 -27.04 -36.95
N LYS A 433 -23.00 -28.29 -37.38
CA LYS A 433 -21.99 -28.77 -38.32
C LYS A 433 -22.00 -27.93 -39.59
N SER A 434 -20.83 -27.48 -40.03
CA SER A 434 -20.59 -27.18 -41.45
C SER A 434 -19.11 -27.38 -41.81
N THR A 435 -18.87 -28.60 -42.27
CA THR A 435 -18.11 -28.99 -43.48
C THR A 435 -17.02 -28.06 -44.02
N ALA A 436 -15.83 -28.67 -44.07
CA ALA A 436 -14.67 -28.32 -44.85
C ALA A 436 -14.93 -28.16 -46.36
N SER A 437 -14.20 -27.22 -46.97
CA SER A 437 -13.56 -27.25 -48.30
C SER A 437 -13.12 -25.79 -48.58
N SER A 438 -12.08 -25.43 -49.31
CA SER A 438 -11.17 -26.13 -50.19
C SER A 438 -9.93 -25.24 -50.31
N MET A 439 -8.74 -25.85 -50.28
CA MET A 439 -7.51 -25.18 -50.68
C MET A 439 -7.49 -25.00 -52.20
N ARG A 440 -7.13 -23.80 -52.69
CA ARG A 440 -6.50 -23.67 -53.99
C ARG A 440 -5.33 -22.69 -53.92
N THR A 441 -4.17 -23.27 -54.17
CA THR A 441 -2.88 -22.68 -54.51
C THR A 441 -2.90 -21.99 -55.88
N GLY A 442 -2.19 -20.88 -56.02
CA GLY A 442 -1.90 -20.27 -57.32
C GLY A 442 -1.16 -18.93 -57.21
N PRO A 443 0.09 -18.79 -57.67
CA PRO A 443 0.97 -17.64 -57.42
C PRO A 443 0.99 -16.64 -58.60
N GLN A 444 1.30 -15.36 -58.33
CA GLN A 444 1.98 -14.37 -59.21
C GLN A 444 1.77 -12.95 -58.62
N SER A 445 2.80 -12.35 -58.02
CA SER A 445 3.81 -11.44 -58.60
C SER A 445 3.36 -9.99 -58.72
N TYR A 446 4.15 -9.14 -58.07
CA TYR A 446 4.29 -7.68 -58.19
C TYR A 446 3.96 -7.11 -59.58
N VAL A 447 3.37 -5.90 -59.62
CA VAL A 447 4.01 -4.65 -60.12
C VAL A 447 3.08 -3.46 -59.84
N SER A 448 3.71 -2.38 -59.39
CA SER A 448 3.19 -1.05 -59.08
C SER A 448 2.89 -0.22 -60.32
N SER A 449 1.96 0.73 -60.18
CA SER A 449 1.77 2.02 -60.90
C SER A 449 0.27 2.18 -61.17
N ALA A 450 -0.37 3.32 -61.21
CA ALA A 450 -0.14 4.73 -60.95
C ALA A 450 -1.50 5.39 -61.34
N GLU A 451 -1.67 6.69 -61.04
CA GLU A 451 -2.71 7.54 -61.63
C GLU A 451 -4.14 7.29 -61.15
N ASP A 452 -5.05 8.26 -61.14
CA ASP A 452 -5.04 9.71 -61.02
C ASP A 452 -6.52 10.08 -60.85
N ASP A 453 -6.77 11.30 -60.39
CA ASP A 453 -8.03 12.07 -60.47
C ASP A 453 -9.32 11.43 -61.02
N SER A 454 -10.42 11.58 -60.27
CA SER A 454 -11.48 12.56 -60.64
C SER A 454 -12.76 12.46 -59.82
N HIS A 455 -13.38 13.62 -59.70
CA HIS A 455 -14.67 14.00 -59.11
C HIS A 455 -15.87 13.07 -59.35
N GLN A 456 -16.77 12.95 -58.35
CA GLN A 456 -18.19 13.38 -58.38
C GLN A 456 -18.94 12.78 -57.17
N GLN A 457 -19.40 13.63 -56.25
CA GLN A 457 -20.80 14.07 -56.08
C GLN A 457 -21.75 13.03 -55.46
N SER A 458 -22.38 13.48 -54.37
CA SER A 458 -23.78 13.23 -54.00
C SER A 458 -24.16 11.79 -53.63
N SER A 459 -24.41 11.56 -52.34
CA SER A 459 -25.81 11.50 -51.86
C SER A 459 -25.86 11.24 -50.36
N ASP A 460 -26.64 12.10 -49.69
CA ASP A 460 -27.23 11.85 -48.39
C ASP A 460 -27.97 10.52 -48.40
N GLN A 461 -27.61 9.59 -47.51
CA GLN A 461 -28.56 8.72 -46.82
C GLN A 461 -27.91 7.90 -45.70
N THR A 462 -28.44 8.11 -44.49
CA THR A 462 -28.61 7.10 -43.42
C THR A 462 -27.36 6.46 -42.82
N LEU A 463 -26.72 7.14 -41.87
CA LEU A 463 -26.01 6.48 -40.76
C LEU A 463 -26.32 7.14 -39.41
N SER A 464 -27.61 7.22 -39.06
CA SER A 464 -28.05 7.26 -37.66
C SER A 464 -28.03 5.84 -37.08
N ARG A 465 -26.89 5.15 -37.15
CA ARG A 465 -26.60 4.03 -36.26
C ARG A 465 -25.95 4.62 -35.03
N VAL A 466 -26.81 5.05 -34.10
CA VAL A 466 -26.46 5.24 -32.69
C VAL A 466 -25.83 3.93 -32.24
N SER A 467 -24.51 3.90 -32.26
CA SER A 467 -23.73 2.79 -31.77
C SER A 467 -24.02 2.70 -30.28
N THR A 468 -24.57 1.56 -29.89
CA THR A 468 -24.73 1.13 -28.50
C THR A 468 -23.38 1.35 -27.82
N MET A 469 -23.23 2.43 -27.04
CA MET A 469 -21.98 2.74 -26.35
C MET A 469 -21.78 1.67 -25.29
N SER A 470 -21.14 0.56 -25.68
CA SER A 470 -20.65 -0.43 -24.74
C SER A 470 -19.77 0.32 -23.74
N SER A 471 -20.07 0.24 -22.45
CA SER A 471 -19.35 0.97 -21.41
C SER A 471 -17.84 0.83 -21.60
N THR A 472 -17.20 1.93 -22.04
CA THR A 472 -15.77 2.01 -22.34
C THR A 472 -14.94 2.14 -21.06
N HIS A 473 -15.56 2.30 -19.90
CA HIS A 473 -14.87 2.48 -18.62
C HIS A 473 -14.60 1.13 -17.93
N ALA A 474 -13.43 0.99 -17.29
CA ALA A 474 -13.11 -0.19 -16.48
C ALA A 474 -13.76 -0.11 -15.10
N ALA A 475 -13.60 1.04 -14.46
CA ALA A 475 -14.10 1.39 -13.14
C ALA A 475 -14.06 2.90 -12.98
N THR A 476 -14.86 3.42 -12.05
CA THR A 476 -14.82 4.82 -11.61
C THR A 476 -14.11 4.87 -10.27
N VAL A 477 -13.09 5.72 -10.15
CA VAL A 477 -12.31 5.91 -8.92
C VAL A 477 -12.71 7.22 -8.28
N PHE A 478 -13.09 7.19 -7.01
CA PHE A 478 -13.37 8.38 -6.21
C PHE A 478 -12.16 8.74 -5.36
N ILE A 479 -11.75 10.01 -5.41
CA ILE A 479 -10.64 10.57 -4.66
C ILE A 479 -11.16 11.72 -3.82
N MET A 480 -10.92 11.72 -2.51
CA MET A 480 -11.37 12.82 -1.64
C MET A 480 -10.30 13.23 -0.63
N GLY A 481 -10.21 14.54 -0.40
CA GLY A 481 -9.39 15.12 0.64
C GLY A 481 -7.91 14.86 0.45
N GLY A 482 -7.19 14.64 1.55
CA GLY A 482 -5.73 14.54 1.58
C GLY A 482 -5.05 15.89 1.84
N TYR A 483 -3.74 15.88 2.01
CA TYR A 483 -2.94 17.10 2.14
C TYR A 483 -2.33 17.49 0.81
N LYS A 484 -2.45 18.77 0.45
CA LYS A 484 -1.56 19.40 -0.54
C LYS A 484 -0.42 20.10 0.18
N GLN A 485 0.66 20.32 -0.55
CA GLN A 485 1.75 21.17 -0.11
C GLN A 485 1.45 22.62 -0.50
N VAL A 486 1.59 23.56 0.43
CA VAL A 486 1.38 24.99 0.19
C VAL A 486 2.73 25.69 -0.02
N ASP A 487 3.71 25.34 0.81
CA ASP A 487 5.13 25.72 0.68
C ASP A 487 6.03 24.52 1.03
N ASP A 488 7.34 24.71 1.06
CA ASP A 488 8.30 23.62 1.33
C ASP A 488 8.14 22.96 2.72
N HIS A 489 7.43 23.61 3.63
CA HIS A 489 7.31 23.22 5.04
C HIS A 489 5.87 23.24 5.56
N SER A 490 4.85 23.42 4.73
CA SER A 490 3.46 23.50 5.19
C SER A 490 2.50 22.72 4.30
N TYR A 491 1.52 22.14 4.96
CA TYR A 491 0.55 21.23 4.35
C TYR A 491 -0.85 21.66 4.75
N GLU A 492 -1.75 21.67 3.77
CA GLU A 492 -3.15 22.08 3.96
C GLU A 492 -4.05 20.93 3.55
N ALA A 493 -5.00 20.57 4.42
CA ALA A 493 -5.97 19.55 4.13
C ALA A 493 -6.98 20.01 3.09
N LEU A 494 -7.41 19.09 2.24
CA LEU A 494 -8.35 19.31 1.17
C LEU A 494 -9.73 18.76 1.54
N GLN A 495 -10.76 19.32 0.90
CA GLN A 495 -12.17 18.92 1.06
C GLN A 495 -12.84 18.59 -0.27
N ASP A 496 -12.11 18.64 -1.37
CA ASP A 496 -12.61 18.34 -2.70
C ASP A 496 -12.81 16.83 -2.89
N MET A 497 -13.75 16.47 -3.76
CA MET A 497 -14.02 15.10 -4.15
C MET A 497 -14.02 15.00 -5.67
N TRP A 498 -13.22 14.09 -6.20
CA TRP A 498 -13.04 13.85 -7.63
C TRP A 498 -13.60 12.49 -8.01
N ARG A 499 -14.32 12.46 -9.12
CA ARG A 499 -14.70 11.26 -9.84
C ARG A 499 -13.75 11.08 -11.01
N VAL A 500 -12.97 10.01 -11.01
CA VAL A 500 -12.00 9.68 -12.05
C VAL A 500 -12.48 8.48 -12.86
N ASP A 501 -12.85 8.71 -14.11
CA ASP A 501 -13.30 7.66 -15.02
C ASP A 501 -12.11 7.14 -15.86
N VAL A 502 -11.74 5.88 -15.61
CA VAL A 502 -10.61 5.23 -16.27
C VAL A 502 -11.08 4.56 -17.57
N THR A 503 -10.67 5.12 -18.71
CA THR A 503 -11.11 4.69 -20.05
C THR A 503 -10.29 3.50 -20.57
N VAL A 504 -11.01 2.49 -21.05
CA VAL A 504 -10.46 1.30 -21.72
C VAL A 504 -10.55 1.49 -23.24
N VAL A 505 -9.39 1.53 -23.89
CA VAL A 505 -9.26 1.63 -25.35
C VAL A 505 -9.57 0.31 -26.03
N SER A 506 -9.11 -0.80 -25.46
CA SER A 506 -9.41 -2.14 -25.99
C SER A 506 -9.41 -3.21 -24.91
N ARG A 507 -10.23 -4.24 -25.10
CA ARG A 507 -10.29 -5.44 -24.23
C ARG A 507 -9.73 -6.64 -25.00
N GLY A 508 -8.96 -7.47 -24.32
CA GLY A 508 -8.39 -8.70 -24.86
C GLY A 508 -8.76 -9.93 -24.03
N LYS A 509 -8.24 -11.09 -24.43
CA LYS A 509 -8.47 -12.36 -23.71
C LYS A 509 -7.92 -12.30 -22.27
N LYS A 510 -8.45 -13.15 -21.40
CA LYS A 510 -8.01 -13.31 -19.99
C LYS A 510 -8.05 -11.99 -19.20
N GLY A 511 -9.06 -11.15 -19.47
CA GLY A 511 -9.26 -9.88 -18.78
C GLY A 511 -8.20 -8.82 -19.08
N TYR A 512 -7.46 -8.94 -20.20
CA TYR A 512 -6.56 -7.89 -20.65
C TYR A 512 -7.34 -6.62 -21.00
N MET A 513 -6.85 -5.47 -20.56
CA MET A 513 -7.39 -4.15 -20.89
C MET A 513 -6.23 -3.23 -21.26
N LYS A 514 -6.34 -2.58 -22.43
CA LYS A 514 -5.49 -1.47 -22.79
C LYS A 514 -6.19 -0.18 -22.35
N PHE A 515 -5.55 0.58 -21.49
CA PHE A 515 -6.07 1.85 -21.01
C PHE A 515 -5.66 3.00 -21.93
N ALA A 516 -6.43 4.08 -21.89
CA ALA A 516 -6.02 5.35 -22.48
C ALA A 516 -4.84 5.94 -21.69
N GLU A 517 -4.06 6.81 -22.32
CA GLU A 517 -2.96 7.54 -21.67
C GLU A 517 -3.48 8.57 -20.67
N SER A 518 -4.75 8.96 -20.79
CA SER A 518 -5.44 9.87 -19.87
C SER A 518 -6.68 9.24 -19.25
N ALA A 519 -7.00 9.68 -18.03
CA ALA A 519 -8.27 9.42 -17.35
C ALA A 519 -8.99 10.74 -17.11
N SER A 520 -10.30 10.76 -17.31
CA SER A 520 -11.12 11.96 -17.11
C SER A 520 -11.45 12.14 -15.63
N ALA A 521 -11.06 13.28 -15.07
CA ALA A 521 -11.33 13.65 -13.68
C ALA A 521 -12.40 14.75 -13.62
N THR A 522 -13.53 14.47 -12.98
CA THR A 522 -14.65 15.40 -12.80
C THR A 522 -14.78 15.77 -11.34
N LEU A 523 -14.76 17.07 -11.03
CA LEU A 523 -14.96 17.56 -9.66
C LEU A 523 -16.44 17.39 -9.28
N ILE A 524 -16.71 16.72 -8.15
CA ILE A 524 -18.05 16.62 -7.58
C ILE A 524 -18.33 17.91 -6.82
N THR A 525 -19.29 18.69 -7.31
CA THR A 525 -19.59 20.01 -6.77
C THR A 525 -20.56 19.94 -5.60
N ARG A 526 -20.38 20.85 -4.64
CA ARG A 526 -21.31 21.01 -3.52
C ARG A 526 -22.68 21.45 -4.03
N VAL A 527 -23.70 20.61 -3.80
CA VAL A 527 -25.08 20.97 -4.11
C VAL A 527 -25.66 21.73 -2.91
N GLY A 528 -25.86 23.04 -3.07
CA GLY A 528 -26.47 23.93 -2.06
C GLY A 528 -25.44 24.72 -1.24
N SER A 529 -25.54 26.06 -1.27
CA SER A 529 -24.56 27.00 -0.68
C SER A 529 -24.73 27.24 0.83
N ASP A 530 -25.86 26.86 1.45
CA ASP A 530 -26.29 27.57 2.67
C ASP A 530 -26.16 26.77 3.98
N SER A 531 -25.91 25.46 3.94
CA SER A 531 -25.72 24.68 5.17
C SER A 531 -24.26 24.22 5.31
N LYS A 532 -23.51 24.82 6.24
CA LYS A 532 -22.15 24.38 6.63
C LYS A 532 -22.04 22.89 7.00
N ASN A 533 -23.18 22.22 7.25
CA ASN A 533 -23.24 20.82 7.69
C ASN A 533 -23.54 19.80 6.57
N SER A 534 -23.54 20.19 5.29
CA SER A 534 -23.83 19.24 4.19
C SER A 534 -22.61 18.53 3.63
N TRP A 535 -21.39 18.91 4.02
CA TRP A 535 -20.16 18.39 3.44
C TRP A 535 -19.10 18.12 4.53
N PRO A 536 -18.30 17.06 4.43
CA PRO A 536 -17.22 16.81 5.40
C PRO A 536 -16.16 17.92 5.37
N GLU A 537 -15.74 18.40 6.54
CA GLU A 537 -14.64 19.37 6.66
C GLU A 537 -13.33 18.88 6.00
N PRO A 538 -12.42 19.78 5.58
CA PRO A 538 -11.13 19.41 5.01
C PRO A 538 -10.39 18.42 5.89
N ARG A 539 -9.91 17.31 5.29
CA ARG A 539 -9.25 16.25 6.06
C ARG A 539 -8.42 15.31 5.20
N ALA A 540 -7.46 14.66 5.84
CA ALA A 540 -6.66 13.57 5.29
C ALA A 540 -6.61 12.40 6.28
N PHE A 541 -6.08 11.26 5.82
CA PHE A 541 -5.91 10.03 6.58
C PHE A 541 -7.18 9.55 7.27
N MET A 542 -8.33 9.84 6.67
CA MET A 542 -9.62 9.26 7.04
C MET A 542 -9.67 7.79 6.62
N ALA A 543 -10.42 7.00 7.37
CA ALA A 543 -10.77 5.66 6.94
C ALA A 543 -11.93 5.72 5.96
N SER A 544 -11.95 4.81 5.00
CA SER A 544 -13.00 4.77 3.99
C SER A 544 -13.33 3.36 3.54
N CYS A 545 -14.60 3.08 3.28
CA CYS A 545 -15.05 1.85 2.63
C CYS A 545 -16.26 2.13 1.73
N ILE A 546 -16.67 1.12 0.96
CA ILE A 546 -17.89 1.16 0.14
C ILE A 546 -18.83 0.04 0.55
N VAL A 547 -20.12 0.36 0.67
CA VAL A 547 -21.16 -0.57 1.10
C VAL A 547 -22.34 -0.48 0.14
N ASP A 548 -23.08 -1.59 -0.01
CA ASP A 548 -24.38 -1.57 -0.67
C ASP A 548 -25.38 -0.76 0.15
N SER A 549 -26.01 0.24 -0.45
CA SER A 549 -26.96 1.13 0.23
C SER A 549 -28.17 0.36 0.78
N ASN A 550 -28.53 -0.74 0.11
CA ASN A 550 -29.57 -1.66 0.57
C ASN A 550 -29.24 -2.32 1.92
N LEU A 551 -27.96 -2.47 2.27
CA LEU A 551 -27.54 -3.04 3.55
C LEU A 551 -27.57 -2.00 4.67
N LEU A 552 -27.33 -0.73 4.35
CA LEU A 552 -27.41 0.37 5.32
C LEU A 552 -28.86 0.68 5.75
N ASN A 553 -29.82 0.47 4.85
CA ASN A 553 -31.23 0.77 5.10
C ASN A 553 -32.04 -0.40 5.68
N ARG A 554 -31.41 -1.54 5.97
CA ARG A 554 -32.09 -2.68 6.59
C ARG A 554 -32.44 -2.36 8.04
N THR A 555 -33.70 -2.01 8.28
CA THR A 555 -34.30 -2.21 9.60
C THR A 555 -34.46 -3.71 9.79
N PHE A 556 -33.57 -4.33 10.56
CA PHE A 556 -33.70 -5.74 10.90
C PHE A 556 -34.98 -5.94 11.71
N SER A 557 -35.97 -6.58 11.09
CA SER A 557 -37.02 -7.24 11.85
C SER A 557 -36.43 -8.53 12.40
N PHE A 558 -36.70 -8.83 13.67
CA PHE A 558 -36.35 -10.12 14.28
C PHE A 558 -36.88 -11.31 13.44
N GLU A 559 -37.99 -11.11 12.72
CA GLU A 559 -38.55 -12.10 11.79
C GLU A 559 -37.68 -12.40 10.57
N ASP A 560 -36.89 -11.43 10.10
CA ASP A 560 -35.99 -11.62 8.96
C ASP A 560 -34.76 -12.44 9.37
N MET A 561 -34.21 -12.20 10.57
CA MET A 561 -33.15 -13.04 11.14
C MET A 561 -33.61 -14.49 11.36
N LEU A 562 -34.84 -14.68 11.86
CA LEU A 562 -35.42 -16.02 12.02
C LEU A 562 -35.65 -16.72 10.69
N ARG A 563 -35.92 -15.98 9.61
CA ARG A 563 -36.10 -16.53 8.27
C ARG A 563 -34.76 -16.97 7.68
N ASP A 564 -33.73 -16.13 7.79
CA ASP A 564 -32.37 -16.45 7.36
C ASP A 564 -31.79 -17.64 8.15
N ALA A 565 -32.05 -17.71 9.47
CA ALA A 565 -31.65 -18.86 10.29
C ALA A 565 -32.40 -20.15 9.90
N LYS A 566 -33.68 -20.06 9.51
CA LYS A 566 -34.43 -21.22 9.01
C LYS A 566 -33.90 -21.73 7.68
N ASP A 567 -33.53 -20.83 6.77
CA ASP A 567 -32.98 -21.21 5.46
C ASP A 567 -31.57 -21.84 5.60
N ILE A 568 -30.81 -21.51 6.65
CA ILE A 568 -29.52 -22.16 6.96
C ILE A 568 -29.74 -23.54 7.61
N CYS A 569 -30.82 -23.73 8.39
CA CYS A 569 -31.12 -25.00 9.06
C CYS A 569 -31.87 -26.01 8.18
N THR A 570 -32.42 -25.62 7.03
CA THR A 570 -32.91 -26.58 6.04
C THR A 570 -31.74 -27.20 5.29
N THR A 571 -31.18 -28.27 5.86
CA THR A 571 -30.31 -29.19 5.13
C THR A 571 -31.02 -29.68 3.87
N PRO A 572 -30.33 -29.84 2.72
CA PRO A 572 -30.93 -30.53 1.59
C PRO A 572 -31.16 -31.98 2.00
N GLU A 573 -32.40 -32.35 2.30
CA GLU A 573 -32.80 -33.75 2.35
C GLU A 573 -32.40 -34.37 1.02
N GLU A 574 -31.51 -35.37 1.10
CA GLU A 574 -31.11 -36.20 -0.01
C GLU A 574 -32.37 -36.75 -0.69
N ALA A 575 -32.68 -36.22 -1.86
CA ALA A 575 -33.72 -36.75 -2.72
C ALA A 575 -33.29 -38.16 -3.17
N SER A 576 -33.63 -39.17 -2.37
CA SER A 576 -33.62 -40.56 -2.78
C SER A 576 -34.56 -40.69 -3.98
N GLN A 577 -33.99 -40.90 -5.16
CA GLN A 577 -34.73 -41.19 -6.38
C GLN A 577 -35.48 -42.52 -6.22
N SER A 578 -36.80 -42.46 -6.08
CA SER A 578 -37.66 -43.63 -6.27
C SER A 578 -37.83 -43.88 -7.77
N ILE A 579 -37.18 -44.93 -8.25
CA ILE A 579 -37.43 -45.57 -9.54
C ILE A 579 -38.73 -46.38 -9.40
N PHE A 580 -39.61 -46.32 -10.43
CA PHE A 580 -40.98 -46.89 -10.53
C PHE A 580 -42.08 -46.01 -9.89
N THR A 581 -43.23 -45.69 -10.51
CA THR A 581 -43.90 -46.21 -11.72
C THR A 581 -44.99 -45.23 -12.16
N ASN A 582 -45.25 -45.20 -13.47
CA ASN A 582 -46.34 -44.50 -14.16
C ASN A 582 -47.74 -44.81 -13.60
N LEU A 583 -48.59 -43.79 -13.46
CA LEU A 583 -50.05 -43.91 -13.50
C LEU A 583 -50.71 -42.57 -13.93
N PRO A 584 -51.68 -42.57 -14.87
CA PRO A 584 -52.41 -41.38 -15.28
C PRO A 584 -53.81 -41.34 -14.65
N SER A 585 -54.18 -40.26 -13.96
CA SER A 585 -55.58 -39.84 -13.74
C SER A 585 -55.58 -38.39 -13.24
N SER A 586 -56.13 -37.43 -13.98
CA SER A 586 -57.53 -36.98 -13.87
C SER A 586 -57.90 -36.47 -12.48
N ALA A 587 -58.03 -35.14 -12.33
CA ALA A 587 -59.32 -34.48 -12.05
C ALA A 587 -59.10 -33.03 -11.60
N LYS A 588 -59.85 -32.15 -12.26
CA LYS A 588 -60.11 -30.76 -11.86
C LYS A 588 -60.69 -30.70 -10.45
N VAL A 589 -60.12 -29.86 -9.59
CA VAL A 589 -60.86 -29.23 -8.49
C VAL A 589 -60.45 -27.77 -8.43
N GLY A 590 -61.36 -26.89 -8.85
CA GLY A 590 -61.26 -25.47 -8.64
C GLY A 590 -61.46 -25.13 -7.17
N ARG A 591 -60.64 -24.22 -6.64
CA ARG A 591 -60.95 -23.49 -5.41
C ARG A 591 -60.61 -22.00 -5.58
N SER A 592 -61.71 -21.26 -5.62
CA SER A 592 -61.98 -19.96 -5.00
C SER A 592 -60.83 -18.97 -4.82
N ALA A 593 -60.98 -17.86 -5.53
CA ALA A 593 -60.59 -16.54 -5.10
C ALA A 593 -60.90 -16.30 -3.61
N ASN A 594 -59.95 -15.73 -2.89
CA ASN A 594 -60.05 -14.38 -2.33
C ASN A 594 -58.93 -14.23 -1.29
N ARG A 595 -57.83 -13.59 -1.67
CA ARG A 595 -56.81 -13.14 -0.71
C ARG A 595 -56.38 -11.75 -1.15
N ASP A 596 -56.89 -10.75 -0.44
CA ASP A 596 -56.46 -9.37 -0.48
C ASP A 596 -54.95 -9.32 -0.24
N SER A 597 -54.21 -9.41 -1.34
CA SER A 597 -52.81 -9.04 -1.37
C SER A 597 -52.78 -7.52 -1.35
N ARG A 598 -52.55 -6.97 -0.16
CA ARG A 598 -51.92 -5.66 -0.03
C ARG A 598 -50.60 -5.73 -0.81
N GLN A 599 -50.67 -5.44 -2.10
CA GLN A 599 -49.52 -5.11 -2.94
C GLN A 599 -48.91 -3.86 -2.31
N ARG A 600 -47.99 -4.07 -1.35
CA ARG A 600 -46.89 -3.15 -1.18
C ARG A 600 -46.22 -3.14 -2.55
N THR A 601 -46.46 -2.08 -3.31
CA THR A 601 -45.65 -1.75 -4.48
C THR A 601 -44.21 -1.88 -4.00
N PRO A 602 -43.42 -2.83 -4.54
CA PRO A 602 -42.01 -2.85 -4.22
C PRO A 602 -41.49 -1.51 -4.72
N LEU A 603 -41.16 -0.60 -3.78
CA LEU A 603 -40.36 0.57 -4.07
C LEU A 603 -39.25 0.06 -4.98
N SER A 604 -39.20 0.57 -6.21
CA SER A 604 -38.27 0.15 -7.25
C SER A 604 -36.86 0.61 -6.87
N GLY A 605 -36.38 0.14 -5.73
CA GLY A 605 -35.07 0.43 -5.20
C GLY A 605 -34.06 -0.01 -6.23
N HIS A 606 -33.21 0.93 -6.62
CA HIS A 606 -32.07 0.64 -7.47
C HIS A 606 -31.25 -0.48 -6.81
N LYS A 607 -31.32 -1.69 -7.39
CA LYS A 607 -30.70 -2.89 -6.83
C LYS A 607 -29.16 -2.81 -6.72
N ASP A 608 -28.56 -1.76 -7.29
CA ASP A 608 -27.11 -1.53 -7.32
C ASP A 608 -26.69 -0.20 -6.64
N ALA A 609 -27.55 0.41 -5.80
CA ALA A 609 -27.17 1.61 -5.07
C ALA A 609 -25.99 1.31 -4.11
N LYS A 610 -24.94 2.13 -4.18
CA LYS A 610 -23.74 2.02 -3.36
C LYS A 610 -23.54 3.33 -2.58
N THR A 611 -23.04 3.22 -1.37
CA THR A 611 -22.72 4.34 -0.49
C THR A 611 -21.26 4.27 -0.12
N VAL A 612 -20.54 5.37 -0.32
CA VAL A 612 -19.19 5.57 0.18
C VAL A 612 -19.27 6.03 1.62
N ILE A 613 -18.45 5.45 2.49
CA ILE A 613 -18.41 5.75 3.91
C ILE A 613 -17.03 6.28 4.23
N ILE A 614 -16.98 7.38 4.99
CA ILE A 614 -15.74 7.90 5.58
C ILE A 614 -15.90 8.07 7.08
N HIS A 615 -14.81 7.88 7.81
CA HIS A 615 -14.73 8.12 9.25
C HIS A 615 -13.42 8.80 9.63
N GLY A 616 -13.51 9.77 10.53
CA GLY A 616 -12.40 10.47 11.13
C GLY A 616 -11.51 11.23 10.15
N GLY A 617 -10.20 11.19 10.37
CA GLY A 617 -9.19 11.96 9.63
C GLY A 617 -8.67 13.17 10.42
N SER A 618 -7.78 13.95 9.81
CA SER A 618 -7.21 15.16 10.42
C SER A 618 -7.00 16.26 9.39
N ASP A 619 -7.06 17.51 9.83
CA ASP A 619 -6.64 18.69 9.05
C ASP A 619 -5.25 19.22 9.44
N GLY A 620 -4.57 18.53 10.35
CA GLY A 620 -3.25 18.88 10.89
C GLY A 620 -3.36 19.58 12.25
N SER A 621 -4.50 20.22 12.51
CA SER A 621 -4.82 20.95 13.73
C SER A 621 -5.90 20.31 14.60
N ARG A 622 -6.64 19.33 14.05
CA ARG A 622 -7.71 18.62 14.73
C ARG A 622 -7.89 17.22 14.15
N VAL A 623 -8.12 16.24 15.02
CA VAL A 623 -8.61 14.91 14.65
C VAL A 623 -10.14 14.89 14.65
N TYR A 624 -10.72 14.49 13.53
CA TYR A 624 -12.16 14.33 13.38
C TYR A 624 -12.60 12.95 13.91
N GLY A 625 -13.80 12.89 14.47
CA GLY A 625 -14.43 11.64 14.95
C GLY A 625 -15.87 11.48 14.49
N ASP A 626 -16.24 12.17 13.42
CA ASP A 626 -17.53 12.07 12.74
C ASP A 626 -17.50 11.00 11.63
N MET A 627 -18.69 10.56 11.25
CA MET A 627 -18.91 9.60 10.18
C MET A 627 -19.80 10.23 9.12
N TRP A 628 -19.50 9.96 7.84
CA TRP A 628 -20.25 10.50 6.73
C TRP A 628 -20.52 9.44 5.67
N TRP A 629 -21.68 9.54 5.05
CA TRP A 629 -22.15 8.71 3.95
C TRP A 629 -22.32 9.54 2.69
N PHE A 630 -21.75 9.09 1.60
CA PHE A 630 -21.96 9.66 0.27
C PHE A 630 -22.75 8.68 -0.58
N ASP A 631 -24.00 9.01 -0.87
CA ASP A 631 -24.84 8.22 -1.77
C ASP A 631 -24.38 8.45 -3.21
N LEU A 632 -23.94 7.40 -3.91
CA LEU A 632 -23.49 7.52 -5.30
C LEU A 632 -24.64 7.77 -6.29
N THR A 633 -25.89 7.53 -5.88
CA THR A 633 -27.08 7.76 -6.69
C THR A 633 -27.44 9.24 -6.72
N ASP A 634 -27.49 9.83 -5.53
CA ASP A 634 -27.91 11.23 -5.33
C ASP A 634 -26.72 12.21 -5.31
N GLU A 635 -25.49 11.68 -5.33
CA GLU A 635 -24.23 12.41 -5.16
C GLU A 635 -24.27 13.36 -3.95
N ARG A 636 -24.84 12.88 -2.83
CA ARG A 636 -25.10 13.67 -1.63
C ARG A 636 -24.43 13.08 -0.39
N TRP A 637 -23.77 13.95 0.37
CA TRP A 637 -23.24 13.64 1.69
C TRP A 637 -24.33 13.75 2.77
N THR A 638 -24.31 12.80 3.69
CA THR A 638 -25.15 12.76 4.90
C THR A 638 -24.25 12.46 6.10
N ARG A 639 -24.29 13.33 7.11
CA ARG A 639 -23.58 13.08 8.37
C ARG A 639 -24.33 12.05 9.20
N VAL A 640 -23.61 11.08 9.73
CA VAL A 640 -24.16 10.02 10.57
C VAL A 640 -23.72 10.24 12.00
N THR A 641 -24.70 10.23 12.91
CA THR A 641 -24.44 10.34 14.35
C THR A 641 -24.16 8.95 14.91
N LEU A 642 -23.03 8.82 15.61
CA LEU A 642 -22.67 7.60 16.34
C LEU A 642 -23.16 7.71 17.79
N TYR A 643 -23.45 6.56 18.39
CA TYR A 643 -23.97 6.49 19.75
C TYR A 643 -23.13 5.56 20.62
N THR A 644 -22.89 5.93 21.88
CA THR A 644 -22.51 4.97 22.92
C THR A 644 -23.72 4.59 23.76
N ARG A 645 -23.72 3.36 24.29
CA ARG A 645 -24.69 2.93 25.29
C ARG A 645 -24.12 3.20 26.68
N ASP A 646 -24.80 4.01 27.47
CA ASP A 646 -24.47 4.20 28.88
C ASP A 646 -24.63 2.85 29.61
N PRO A 647 -23.60 2.32 30.29
CA PRO A 647 -23.66 1.02 30.93
C PRO A 647 -24.67 0.96 32.09
N VAL A 648 -24.97 2.11 32.73
CA VAL A 648 -25.88 2.18 33.88
C VAL A 648 -27.31 2.43 33.41
N SER A 649 -27.51 3.46 32.58
CA SER A 649 -28.87 3.86 32.19
C SER A 649 -29.38 3.13 30.95
N GLY A 650 -28.50 2.49 30.18
CA GLY A 650 -28.83 1.91 28.87
C GLY A 650 -29.17 2.95 27.80
N GLN A 651 -29.20 4.25 28.13
CA GLN A 651 -29.53 5.31 27.19
C GLN A 651 -28.42 5.49 26.16
N ARG A 652 -28.82 5.82 24.93
CA ARG A 652 -27.90 6.15 23.84
C ARG A 652 -27.48 7.60 23.96
N ARG A 653 -26.17 7.85 23.97
CA ARG A 653 -25.61 9.21 23.94
C ARG A 653 -24.83 9.42 22.64
N PRO A 654 -25.05 10.52 21.91
CA PRO A 654 -24.22 10.88 20.78
C PRO A 654 -22.74 10.92 21.19
N THR A 655 -21.89 10.30 20.41
CA THR A 655 -20.46 10.13 20.70
C THR A 655 -19.65 10.31 19.43
N GLY A 656 -18.39 10.71 19.57
CA GLY A 656 -17.40 10.65 18.50
C GLY A 656 -16.31 9.64 18.81
N LEU A 657 -15.60 9.19 17.77
CA LEU A 657 -14.34 8.48 17.89
C LEU A 657 -13.26 9.24 17.12
N PRO A 658 -12.65 10.30 17.70
CA PRO A 658 -11.62 11.07 17.03
C PRO A 658 -10.43 10.15 16.70
N THR A 659 -10.26 9.83 15.42
CA THR A 659 -9.16 8.95 14.99
C THR A 659 -8.66 9.31 13.60
N VAL A 660 -7.33 9.34 13.44
CA VAL A 660 -6.64 9.55 12.16
C VAL A 660 -5.73 8.38 11.83
N GLY A 661 -5.57 8.03 10.54
CA GLY A 661 -4.65 6.97 10.13
C GLY A 661 -5.15 5.54 10.35
N HIS A 662 -6.43 5.38 10.69
CA HIS A 662 -7.07 4.09 10.91
C HIS A 662 -7.67 3.52 9.62
N SER A 663 -8.09 2.27 9.67
CA SER A 663 -8.81 1.58 8.59
C SER A 663 -10.23 1.23 9.04
N ILE A 664 -11.16 1.16 8.09
CA ILE A 664 -12.56 0.76 8.32
C ILE A 664 -12.92 -0.37 7.36
N PHE A 665 -13.56 -1.41 7.89
CA PHE A 665 -14.02 -2.56 7.13
C PHE A 665 -15.49 -2.78 7.39
N TYR A 666 -16.23 -3.06 6.32
CA TYR A 666 -17.59 -3.55 6.43
C TYR A 666 -17.58 -5.07 6.49
N SER A 667 -18.20 -5.63 7.52
CA SER A 667 -18.40 -7.07 7.65
C SER A 667 -19.78 -7.33 8.24
N ARG A 668 -20.64 -8.05 7.49
CA ARG A 668 -22.03 -8.33 7.89
C ARG A 668 -22.81 -7.05 8.18
N ASP A 669 -23.11 -6.73 9.44
CA ASP A 669 -23.90 -5.55 9.82
C ASP A 669 -23.11 -4.61 10.75
N GLU A 670 -21.79 -4.69 10.64
CA GLU A 670 -20.85 -3.99 11.50
C GLU A 670 -19.75 -3.32 10.68
N PHE A 671 -19.30 -2.17 11.17
CA PHE A 671 -18.03 -1.59 10.78
C PHE A 671 -16.97 -1.93 11.81
N LEU A 672 -15.86 -2.49 11.35
CA LEU A 672 -14.66 -2.73 12.15
C LEU A 672 -13.69 -1.58 11.88
N LEU A 673 -13.34 -0.83 12.93
CA LEU A 673 -12.33 0.20 12.91
C LEU A 673 -11.07 -0.34 13.56
N PHE A 674 -9.92 -0.12 12.92
CA PHE A 674 -8.65 -0.65 13.39
C PHE A 674 -7.48 0.29 13.14
N GLY A 675 -6.67 0.47 14.18
CA GLY A 675 -5.48 1.31 14.21
C GLY A 675 -5.79 2.80 14.36
N GLY A 676 -4.79 3.62 14.01
CA GLY A 676 -4.86 5.07 14.05
C GLY A 676 -4.52 5.69 15.39
N LEU A 677 -4.60 7.02 15.42
CA LEU A 677 -4.23 7.85 16.55
C LEU A 677 -5.41 8.74 16.95
N SER A 678 -5.65 8.83 18.25
CA SER A 678 -6.55 9.82 18.83
C SER A 678 -5.90 11.20 18.91
N GLN A 679 -6.69 12.23 19.19
CA GLN A 679 -6.18 13.58 19.44
C GLN A 679 -5.19 13.62 20.62
N HIS A 680 -5.45 12.80 21.65
CA HIS A 680 -4.57 12.66 22.82
C HIS A 680 -3.22 12.04 22.43
N ASP A 681 -3.24 11.00 21.61
CA ASP A 681 -2.03 10.32 21.15
C ASP A 681 -1.19 11.28 20.31
N ILE A 682 -1.81 12.05 19.42
CA ILE A 682 -1.08 13.05 18.63
C ILE A 682 -0.45 14.10 19.54
N SER A 683 -1.18 14.60 20.52
CA SER A 683 -0.65 15.62 21.45
C SER A 683 0.55 15.08 22.24
N SER A 684 0.60 13.78 22.48
CA SER A 684 1.69 13.11 23.19
C SER A 684 2.88 12.80 22.26
N LEU A 685 2.60 12.27 21.07
CA LEU A 685 3.59 11.83 20.08
C LEU A 685 4.23 12.99 19.30
N PHE A 686 3.51 14.09 19.13
CA PHE A 686 3.90 15.24 18.31
C PHE A 686 3.85 16.54 19.12
N PRO A 687 4.70 16.71 20.15
CA PRO A 687 4.65 17.85 21.05
C PRO A 687 4.93 19.20 20.36
N GLY A 688 5.59 19.17 19.19
CA GLY A 688 5.85 20.36 18.37
C GLY A 688 4.72 20.73 17.40
N ALA A 689 3.65 19.91 17.30
CA ALA A 689 2.50 20.28 16.49
C ALA A 689 1.88 21.58 17.05
N PRO A 690 1.45 22.51 16.18
CA PRO A 690 0.86 23.77 16.62
C PRO A 690 -0.26 23.48 17.63
N PRO A 691 -0.35 24.25 18.73
CA PRO A 691 -1.27 23.95 19.82
C PRO A 691 -2.67 23.76 19.26
N PHE A 692 -3.15 22.51 19.36
CA PHE A 692 -4.40 22.07 18.77
C PHE A 692 -5.52 23.02 19.21
N TYR A 693 -6.24 23.59 18.23
CA TYR A 693 -7.36 24.45 18.52
C TYR A 693 -8.42 23.60 19.24
N ARG A 694 -8.66 23.86 20.54
CA ARG A 694 -9.74 23.20 21.28
C ARG A 694 -11.06 23.51 20.55
N PRO A 695 -11.75 22.52 19.97
CA PRO A 695 -13.02 22.78 19.33
C PRO A 695 -13.99 23.30 20.38
N ARG A 696 -14.76 24.34 20.01
CA ARG A 696 -15.69 25.00 20.94
C ARG A 696 -16.87 24.10 21.35
N GLU A 697 -17.07 22.97 20.66
CA GLU A 697 -18.20 22.04 20.82
C GLU A 697 -17.80 20.60 20.45
N GLU A 698 -16.89 19.95 21.19
CA GLU A 698 -16.76 18.49 21.07
C GLU A 698 -17.92 17.78 21.78
N PRO A 699 -18.42 16.65 21.22
CA PRO A 699 -19.32 15.79 21.97
C PRO A 699 -18.66 15.39 23.29
N VAL A 700 -19.44 15.46 24.38
CA VAL A 700 -18.99 15.40 25.79
C VAL A 700 -18.29 14.08 26.17
N ALA A 701 -18.25 13.09 25.27
CA ALA A 701 -17.50 11.84 25.43
C ALA A 701 -16.81 11.45 24.12
N ALA A 702 -15.48 11.54 24.08
CA ALA A 702 -14.65 10.93 23.04
C ALA A 702 -14.15 9.57 23.54
N LEU A 703 -14.28 8.54 22.72
CA LEU A 703 -13.65 7.25 22.99
C LEU A 703 -12.20 7.28 22.49
N ASN A 704 -11.25 6.85 23.31
CA ASN A 704 -9.87 6.62 22.91
C ASN A 704 -9.63 5.10 22.87
N CYS A 705 -9.67 4.53 21.68
CA CYS A 705 -9.43 3.10 21.46
C CYS A 705 -8.73 2.85 20.11
N SER A 706 -7.86 1.85 20.06
CA SER A 706 -7.17 1.47 18.81
C SER A 706 -8.02 0.57 17.91
N ALA A 707 -9.09 -0.02 18.44
CA ALA A 707 -10.03 -0.81 17.68
C ALA A 707 -11.46 -0.64 18.21
N ALA A 708 -12.44 -0.58 17.31
CA ALA A 708 -13.84 -0.43 17.65
C ALA A 708 -14.75 -1.16 16.65
N VAL A 709 -15.95 -1.53 17.11
CA VAL A 709 -17.04 -2.00 16.27
C VAL A 709 -18.15 -0.96 16.27
N ILE A 710 -18.70 -0.63 15.10
CA ILE A 710 -19.93 0.15 14.97
C ILE A 710 -21.01 -0.77 14.42
N ALA A 711 -22.01 -1.08 15.24
CA ALA A 711 -23.19 -1.82 14.79
C ALA A 711 -24.09 -0.92 13.96
N ILE A 712 -24.31 -1.27 12.68
CA ILE A 712 -25.03 -0.43 11.70
C ILE A 712 -26.48 -0.17 12.10
N PRO A 713 -27.28 -1.14 12.56
CA PRO A 713 -28.70 -0.89 12.84
C PRO A 713 -28.93 0.17 13.92
N ALA A 714 -28.00 0.30 14.86
CA ALA A 714 -28.08 1.22 15.98
C ALA A 714 -27.14 2.43 15.87
N MET A 715 -26.20 2.40 14.91
CA MET A 715 -24.99 3.23 14.90
C MET A 715 -24.29 3.27 16.25
N SER A 716 -24.33 2.16 16.98
CA SER A 716 -23.75 2.07 18.32
C SER A 716 -22.29 1.64 18.21
N ILE A 717 -21.40 2.43 18.80
CA ILE A 717 -19.98 2.13 18.84
C ILE A 717 -19.61 1.43 20.16
N SER A 718 -18.83 0.36 20.02
CA SER A 718 -18.27 -0.40 21.13
C SER A 718 -16.75 -0.54 20.93
N PRO A 719 -15.91 -0.09 21.86
CA PRO A 719 -14.48 -0.33 21.78
C PRO A 719 -14.19 -1.83 21.89
N LEU A 720 -13.19 -2.31 21.16
CA LEU A 720 -12.69 -3.70 21.21
C LEU A 720 -11.54 -3.87 22.22
N ASP A 721 -11.29 -2.87 23.07
CA ASP A 721 -10.14 -2.87 23.98
C ASP A 721 -10.29 -3.85 25.15
N CYS A 722 -9.17 -4.49 25.51
CA CYS A 722 -9.03 -5.36 26.67
C CYS A 722 -9.42 -4.62 27.96
N LYS A 723 -10.56 -4.99 28.57
CA LYS A 723 -10.95 -4.50 29.92
C LYS A 723 -9.84 -4.72 30.98
N ALA A 724 -8.97 -5.71 30.77
CA ALA A 724 -7.88 -6.09 31.67
C ALA A 724 -6.83 -4.98 31.92
N HIS A 725 -6.79 -3.92 31.10
CA HIS A 725 -5.76 -2.87 31.21
C HIS A 725 -6.24 -1.56 31.84
N ARG A 726 -7.51 -1.43 32.26
CA ARG A 726 -7.99 -0.16 32.85
C ARG A 726 -7.31 0.21 34.16
N ASP A 727 -6.79 -0.77 34.90
CA ASP A 727 -6.20 -0.55 36.22
C ASP A 727 -4.67 -0.45 36.20
N SER A 728 -4.01 -0.69 35.06
CA SER A 728 -2.56 -0.53 34.91
C SER A 728 -2.22 0.66 34.01
N PRO A 729 -1.75 1.78 34.57
CA PRO A 729 -1.53 3.03 33.82
C PRO A 729 -0.35 3.02 32.82
N GLN A 730 0.18 1.87 32.41
CA GLN A 730 1.60 1.84 31.99
C GLN A 730 1.94 1.59 30.52
N HIS A 731 1.13 0.94 29.68
CA HIS A 731 1.58 0.70 28.30
C HIS A 731 0.43 0.70 27.28
N TYR A 732 0.23 1.82 26.60
CA TYR A 732 -0.60 1.84 25.39
C TYR A 732 0.30 1.70 24.17
N THR A 733 -0.04 0.72 23.35
CA THR A 733 0.63 0.47 22.08
C THR A 733 -0.31 0.98 20.97
N HIS A 734 0.18 1.88 20.12
CA HIS A 734 -0.61 2.53 19.06
C HIS A 734 -0.09 2.15 17.68
N LEU A 735 -0.98 2.03 16.70
CA LEU A 735 -0.63 1.68 15.32
C LEU A 735 -0.57 2.94 14.46
N LEU A 736 0.64 3.39 14.10
CA LEU A 736 0.87 4.65 13.38
C LEU A 736 0.61 4.55 11.86
N SER A 737 1.13 3.50 11.23
CA SER A 737 1.22 3.40 9.76
C SER A 737 0.97 1.99 9.22
N VAL A 738 0.23 1.18 9.99
CA VAL A 738 -0.09 -0.20 9.62
C VAL A 738 -1.10 -0.23 8.48
N SER A 739 -0.82 -1.03 7.45
CA SER A 739 -1.79 -1.31 6.41
C SER A 739 -2.66 -2.50 6.82
N VAL A 740 -3.96 -2.30 6.87
CA VAL A 740 -4.93 -3.33 7.28
C VAL A 740 -5.73 -3.77 6.06
N LEU A 741 -5.89 -5.08 5.88
CA LEU A 741 -6.64 -5.67 4.78
C LEU A 741 -7.69 -6.64 5.32
N SER A 742 -8.84 -6.77 4.65
CA SER A 742 -9.80 -7.84 4.92
C SER A 742 -9.70 -8.89 3.81
N ILE A 743 -9.31 -10.11 4.17
CA ILE A 743 -9.17 -11.24 3.26
C ILE A 743 -10.00 -12.38 3.83
N ARG A 744 -11.04 -12.79 3.09
CA ARG A 744 -11.95 -13.88 3.51
C ARG A 744 -12.58 -13.68 4.90
N GLY A 745 -12.87 -12.44 5.26
CA GLY A 745 -13.45 -12.08 6.56
C GLY A 745 -12.46 -12.02 7.71
N GLN A 746 -11.18 -12.29 7.48
CA GLN A 746 -10.11 -12.11 8.46
C GLN A 746 -9.38 -10.80 8.20
N LEU A 747 -8.88 -10.18 9.27
CA LEU A 747 -8.07 -8.96 9.16
C LEU A 747 -6.60 -9.33 9.06
N TRP A 748 -5.89 -8.69 8.15
CA TRP A 748 -4.47 -8.90 7.89
C TRP A 748 -3.74 -7.60 8.12
N LEU A 749 -2.73 -7.61 8.97
CA LEU A 749 -1.87 -6.48 9.24
C LEU A 749 -0.57 -6.64 8.45
N VAL A 750 -0.27 -5.67 7.61
CA VAL A 750 0.87 -5.65 6.72
C VAL A 750 1.74 -4.46 7.09
N GLY A 751 2.96 -4.76 7.54
CA GLY A 751 3.96 -3.77 7.95
C GLY A 751 3.46 -2.73 8.97
N GLY A 752 4.08 -1.55 8.93
CA GLY A 752 3.74 -0.37 9.73
C GLY A 752 4.73 -0.10 10.85
N ALA A 753 4.42 0.94 11.62
CA ALA A 753 5.12 1.30 12.85
C ALA A 753 4.13 1.28 14.02
N VAL A 754 4.69 1.01 15.19
CA VAL A 754 3.99 0.88 16.45
C VAL A 754 4.65 1.84 17.44
N ALA A 755 3.86 2.66 18.12
CA ALA A 755 4.34 3.54 19.18
C ALA A 755 3.91 2.99 20.54
N SER A 756 4.87 2.74 21.44
CA SER A 756 4.57 2.48 22.84
C SER A 756 4.67 3.80 23.60
N CYS A 757 3.56 4.21 24.21
CA CYS A 757 3.47 5.40 25.05
C CYS A 757 3.62 4.96 26.51
N ALA A 758 4.87 4.87 26.99
CA ALA A 758 5.19 4.65 28.38
C ALA A 758 5.95 5.88 28.92
N PRO A 759 5.34 6.72 29.78
CA PRO A 759 6.05 7.86 30.34
C PRO A 759 7.34 7.41 31.04
N PRO A 760 8.50 8.09 30.84
CA PRO A 760 8.67 9.38 30.18
C PRO A 760 9.01 9.31 28.67
N SER A 761 9.20 8.13 28.07
CA SER A 761 9.74 7.98 26.72
C SER A 761 8.78 7.28 25.78
N ILE A 762 8.40 7.97 24.71
CA ILE A 762 7.73 7.34 23.57
C ILE A 762 8.76 6.56 22.77
N THR A 763 8.53 5.27 22.59
CA THR A 763 9.38 4.44 21.73
C THR A 763 8.60 4.02 20.50
N ILE A 764 9.15 4.31 19.32
CA ILE A 764 8.59 3.86 18.04
C ILE A 764 9.37 2.65 17.56
N ALA A 765 8.66 1.59 17.19
CA ALA A 765 9.24 0.38 16.63
C ALA A 765 8.56 0.00 15.32
N LEU A 766 9.35 -0.52 14.39
CA LEU A 766 8.92 -0.99 13.09
C LEU A 766 8.37 -2.40 13.18
N ARG A 767 7.39 -2.68 12.33
CA ARG A 767 6.79 -3.99 12.17
C ARG A 767 7.06 -4.52 10.76
N GLY A 768 7.69 -5.69 10.67
CA GLY A 768 7.96 -6.38 9.42
C GLY A 768 7.21 -7.69 9.22
N ALA A 769 6.63 -8.26 10.28
CA ALA A 769 5.84 -9.49 10.14
C ALA A 769 4.40 -9.20 9.71
N ILE A 770 3.89 -10.01 8.76
CA ILE A 770 2.45 -10.07 8.46
C ILE A 770 1.79 -10.88 9.56
N SER A 771 0.71 -10.35 10.12
CA SER A 771 -0.12 -11.11 11.05
C SER A 771 -1.57 -11.12 10.62
N GLU A 772 -2.19 -12.27 10.77
CA GLU A 772 -3.61 -12.48 10.67
C GLU A 772 -4.23 -12.22 12.04
N LEU A 773 -5.34 -11.49 12.07
CA LEU A 773 -6.13 -11.23 13.25
C LEU A 773 -7.49 -11.90 13.11
N THR A 774 -7.84 -12.67 14.13
CA THR A 774 -9.17 -13.22 14.32
C THR A 774 -9.92 -12.32 15.28
N VAL A 775 -10.84 -11.51 14.75
CA VAL A 775 -11.70 -10.65 15.57
C VAL A 775 -12.60 -11.52 16.43
N PRO A 776 -12.63 -11.30 17.76
CA PRO A 776 -13.53 -12.07 18.62
C PRO A 776 -14.95 -11.81 18.14
N LEU A 777 -15.75 -12.86 17.95
CA LEU A 777 -17.17 -12.69 17.77
C LEU A 777 -17.71 -12.06 19.06
N THR A 778 -18.08 -10.79 19.01
CA THR A 778 -18.70 -10.14 20.16
C THR A 778 -20.10 -10.72 20.32
N GLU A 779 -20.27 -11.67 21.25
CA GLU A 779 -21.59 -12.25 21.59
C GLU A 779 -22.64 -11.16 21.94
N ASN A 780 -22.17 -9.98 22.37
CA ASN A 780 -23.01 -8.83 22.71
C ASN A 780 -23.66 -8.12 21.51
N SER A 781 -23.38 -8.47 20.25
CA SER A 781 -24.12 -7.88 19.12
C SER A 781 -25.48 -8.55 18.86
N VAL A 782 -25.78 -9.67 19.54
CA VAL A 782 -27.07 -10.40 19.42
C VAL A 782 -28.02 -10.10 20.59
N ALA A 783 -27.57 -9.44 21.66
CA ALA A 783 -28.34 -9.21 22.90
C ALA A 783 -29.01 -7.84 23.00
#